data_AF-A0A932UFJ3-F1
#
_entry.id   AF-A0A932UFJ3-F1
#
_cell.length_a   1.000
_cell.length_b   1.000
_cell.length_c   1.000
_cell.angle_alpha   90.00
_cell.angle_beta   90.00
_cell.angle_gamma   90.00
#
_symmetry.space_group_name_H-M   'P 1'
#
loop_
_entity.id
_entity.type
_entity.pdbx_description
1 polymer ?
#
loop_
_entity_poly.entity_id
_entity_poly.type
_entity_poly.pdbx_seq_one_letter_code
_entity_poly.pdbx_strand_id
1 'polypeptide(L)'
;MASSFAVDGIISGLNTRDIVQQLIGLERRPIQLLQKQQSAATSRGQALGSVKAQIAVLQAAVARLSQANNINVKSATVDTPSGSSAAVAASATADAINGVYKLTVSQLATATKTLSTGPMGQVIDRTATLANAGFRLTPITTKDGNPATLSINGAAITVDNATTLDDGTGASLIAKINGSGAGVTASLIADADGRANNRVQIVSGAGQTIQLGSHADTSNMLRLLNLADATVEGYTASQVTSGAVAAGAINASLTINGVTTVINQGDAGYTSEQNAAFITNAINTTTGRTVNATDNGDGTIKLAHQSVGSTQSIGITVAGAETGFVVGTTRNGTDRVIGTQGLGLTNTGVALASSRLTTAIAGLDGSGNGSFKINGVEIAYKATDTISAIVNRVNSSNAGATAFYDTVQDRLQIAATQTGARTLALQDVTGNFLAAAGVVAATQTLGQNAVFTIDTVNGGQPLTSSTNSVSGYLAGVTLDLKTTTSSPVTMTVGQNTTATIETVRSFVNAFNAVLETVDRMTKYDATKKQASALTGDSALLNIERTIRSLVSSSAVGVTGSYQNLASIGVSTGSVGSEIGTATRLGLDESKLTKALAENPQAIRSLFADFAATVGAPAGAGNITAVSGSPTNQHENGTYHVKVLDGSNNVEVRFVTADGRQTMKTTATLTPGVENTTLIPGLKLAVGGALAVGEDTFALSVNTRGVMVRVNDYLTEVTGATGLFKAREDAATTSSTRITRQIEQAESRLKGKEQALMRRFANLEKTMARLQTQGSALASQLSQLNTQTQ
;
A
#
# COMPACT_ATOMS: atom_id res chain seq x y z
N MET A 1 -9.24 29.40 -53.96
CA MET A 1 -9.38 29.82 -55.38
C MET A 1 -9.70 31.31 -55.35
N ALA A 2 -8.84 32.28 -55.69
CA ALA A 2 -7.62 32.28 -56.49
C ALA A 2 -6.45 32.93 -55.72
N SER A 3 -5.29 32.27 -55.70
CA SER A 3 -4.02 32.86 -55.28
C SER A 3 -3.55 33.81 -56.38
N SER A 4 -3.79 35.12 -56.22
CA SER A 4 -3.11 36.10 -57.06
C SER A 4 -1.63 36.08 -56.66
N PHE A 5 -0.78 35.51 -57.51
CA PHE A 5 0.66 35.73 -57.45
C PHE A 5 0.92 37.24 -57.61
N ALA A 6 1.10 37.93 -56.49
CA ALA A 6 1.65 39.28 -56.48
C ALA A 6 3.15 39.11 -56.70
N VAL A 7 3.58 39.37 -57.93
CA VAL A 7 4.99 39.40 -58.33
C VAL A 7 5.61 40.64 -57.68
N ASP A 8 6.41 40.41 -56.63
CA ASP A 8 6.98 41.41 -55.71
C ASP A 8 8.26 42.04 -56.29
N GLY A 9 8.38 43.37 -56.24
CA GLY A 9 9.66 44.08 -56.30
C GLY A 9 10.33 44.18 -57.68
N ILE A 10 9.81 43.53 -58.73
CA ILE A 10 10.46 43.49 -60.06
C ILE A 10 10.55 44.89 -60.72
N ILE A 11 9.63 45.80 -60.41
CA ILE A 11 9.52 47.11 -61.08
C ILE A 11 10.30 48.20 -60.34
N SER A 12 10.53 48.06 -59.03
CA SER A 12 11.13 49.11 -58.19
C SER A 12 12.48 48.76 -57.56
N GLY A 13 12.82 47.48 -57.46
CA GLY A 13 14.00 47.00 -56.73
C GLY A 13 13.93 47.11 -55.21
N LEU A 14 12.80 47.57 -54.63
CA LEU A 14 12.62 47.73 -53.19
C LEU A 14 11.97 46.48 -52.57
N ASN A 15 12.59 45.90 -51.53
CA ASN A 15 11.96 44.85 -50.72
C ASN A 15 10.93 45.48 -49.76
N THR A 16 9.73 45.71 -50.29
CA THR A 16 8.65 46.38 -49.57
C THR A 16 8.17 45.57 -48.35
N ARG A 17 8.30 44.24 -48.38
CA ARG A 17 7.94 43.35 -47.27
C ARG A 17 8.83 43.58 -46.05
N ASP A 18 10.14 43.67 -46.24
CA ASP A 18 11.08 43.90 -45.14
C ASP A 18 10.90 45.28 -44.51
N ILE A 19 10.64 46.30 -45.33
CA ILE A 19 10.34 47.67 -44.85
C ILE A 19 9.06 47.67 -44.00
N VAL A 20 7.99 47.01 -44.46
CA VAL A 20 6.75 46.87 -43.69
C VAL A 20 7.01 46.12 -42.38
N GLN A 21 7.80 45.05 -42.39
CA GLN A 21 8.13 44.31 -41.16
C GLN A 21 8.94 45.13 -40.15
N GLN A 22 9.93 45.90 -40.59
CA GLN A 22 10.71 46.78 -39.71
C GLN A 22 9.84 47.89 -39.10
N LEU A 23 8.92 48.47 -39.88
CA LEU A 23 8.01 49.50 -39.41
C LEU A 23 6.99 48.94 -38.39
N ILE A 24 6.44 47.75 -38.66
CA ILE A 24 5.57 47.03 -37.73
C ILE A 24 6.33 46.61 -36.46
N GLY A 25 7.62 46.27 -36.58
CA GLY A 25 8.49 45.92 -35.44
C GLY A 25 8.63 47.06 -34.42
N LEU A 26 8.77 48.31 -34.88
CA LEU A 26 8.81 49.48 -33.99
C LEU A 26 7.45 49.77 -33.35
N GLU A 27 6.37 49.61 -34.11
CA GLU A 27 4.98 49.78 -33.64
C GLU A 27 4.54 48.69 -32.66
N ARG A 28 5.31 47.59 -32.48
CA ARG A 28 5.08 46.56 -31.45
C ARG A 28 5.56 46.93 -30.05
N ARG A 29 6.38 47.97 -29.86
CA ARG A 29 6.92 48.35 -28.53
C ARG A 29 5.85 48.54 -27.44
N PRO A 30 4.69 49.19 -27.70
CA PRO A 30 3.63 49.32 -26.69
C PRO A 30 3.03 47.96 -26.29
N ILE A 31 2.91 47.02 -27.24
CA ILE A 31 2.43 45.66 -26.97
C ILE A 31 3.43 44.93 -26.07
N GLN A 32 4.74 45.06 -26.33
CA GLN A 32 5.77 44.45 -25.47
C GLN A 32 5.74 45.01 -24.04
N LEU A 33 5.48 46.31 -23.87
CA LEU A 33 5.29 46.91 -22.54
C LEU A 33 4.05 46.35 -21.84
N LEU A 34 2.93 46.22 -22.55
CA LEU A 34 1.71 45.60 -22.01
C LEU A 34 1.92 44.13 -21.66
N GLN A 35 2.62 43.36 -22.48
CA GLN A 35 2.99 41.97 -22.21
C GLN A 35 3.87 41.86 -20.96
N LYS A 36 4.83 42.78 -20.77
CA LYS A 36 5.63 42.86 -19.54
C LYS A 36 4.76 43.18 -18.31
N GLN A 37 3.80 44.09 -18.43
CA GLN A 37 2.85 44.40 -17.36
C GLN A 37 1.92 43.22 -17.03
N GLN A 38 1.47 42.48 -18.05
CA GLN A 38 0.67 41.26 -17.89
C GLN A 38 1.45 40.19 -17.14
N SER A 39 2.69 39.92 -17.57
CA SER A 39 3.59 38.97 -16.90
C SER A 39 3.80 39.34 -15.43
N ALA A 40 4.05 40.62 -15.13
CA ALA A 40 4.17 41.10 -13.76
C ALA A 40 2.89 40.93 -12.93
N ALA A 41 1.70 41.16 -13.51
CA ALA A 41 0.42 40.94 -12.84
C ALA A 41 0.16 39.45 -12.55
N THR A 42 0.50 38.56 -13.49
CA THR A 42 0.42 37.11 -13.32
C THR A 42 1.38 36.61 -12.24
N SER A 43 2.64 37.07 -12.25
CA SER A 43 3.62 36.71 -11.21
C SER A 43 3.19 37.17 -9.82
N ARG A 44 2.53 38.34 -9.71
CA ARG A 44 1.90 38.79 -8.45
C ARG A 44 0.81 37.84 -7.97
N GLY A 45 -0.09 37.42 -8.87
CA GLY A 45 -1.15 36.45 -8.55
C GLY A 45 -0.57 35.11 -8.07
N GLN A 46 0.43 34.58 -8.77
CA GLN A 46 1.12 33.33 -8.39
C GLN A 46 1.82 33.43 -7.03
N ALA A 47 2.45 34.57 -6.75
CA ALA A 47 3.08 34.84 -5.47
C ALA A 47 2.05 34.90 -4.33
N LEU A 48 0.92 35.60 -4.53
CA LEU A 48 -0.17 35.63 -3.56
C LEU A 48 -0.77 34.23 -3.32
N GLY A 49 -0.96 33.45 -4.38
CA GLY A 49 -1.40 32.06 -4.28
C GLY A 49 -0.44 31.18 -3.47
N SER A 50 0.87 31.41 -3.62
CA SER A 50 1.89 30.69 -2.85
C SER A 50 1.87 31.05 -1.36
N VAL A 51 1.72 32.33 -1.01
CA VAL A 51 1.57 32.78 0.39
C VAL A 51 0.28 32.18 0.98
N LYS A 52 -0.83 32.23 0.25
CA LYS A 52 -2.11 31.64 0.66
C LYS A 52 -2.00 30.14 0.89
N ALA A 53 -1.27 29.41 0.03
CA ALA A 53 -1.03 27.98 0.20
C ALA A 53 -0.25 27.67 1.49
N GLN A 54 0.79 28.46 1.81
CA GLN A 54 1.53 28.30 3.07
C GLN A 54 0.69 28.66 4.30
N ILE A 55 -0.17 29.68 4.19
CA ILE A 55 -1.13 30.01 5.24
C ILE A 55 -2.13 28.87 5.45
N ALA A 56 -2.58 28.20 4.38
CA ALA A 56 -3.46 27.03 4.51
C ALA A 56 -2.76 25.86 5.23
N VAL A 57 -1.46 25.65 4.98
CA VAL A 57 -0.65 24.66 5.73
C VAL A 57 -0.55 25.06 7.21
N LEU A 58 -0.29 26.34 7.50
CA LEU A 58 -0.30 26.85 8.88
C LEU A 58 -1.68 26.68 9.53
N GLN A 59 -2.76 26.99 8.83
CA GLN A 59 -4.13 26.82 9.31
C GLN A 59 -4.42 25.35 9.64
N ALA A 60 -3.95 24.40 8.82
CA ALA A 60 -4.08 22.97 9.13
C ALA A 60 -3.29 22.57 10.39
N ALA A 61 -2.08 23.10 10.58
CA ALA A 61 -1.28 22.85 11.78
C ALA A 61 -1.91 23.46 13.05
N VAL A 62 -2.43 24.68 12.94
CA VAL A 62 -3.17 25.36 14.02
C VAL A 62 -4.46 24.62 14.34
N ALA A 63 -5.22 24.19 13.33
CA ALA A 63 -6.44 23.41 13.52
C ALA A 63 -6.16 22.10 14.26
N ARG A 64 -5.07 21.40 13.93
CA ARG A 64 -4.62 20.22 14.68
C ARG A 64 -4.36 20.53 16.14
N LEU A 65 -3.64 21.62 16.44
CA LEU A 65 -3.37 22.04 17.83
C LEU A 65 -4.62 22.54 18.57
N SER A 66 -5.62 23.06 17.86
CA SER A 66 -6.90 23.50 18.45
C SER A 66 -7.84 22.34 18.81
N GLN A 67 -7.56 21.13 18.35
CA GLN A 67 -8.34 19.96 18.71
C GLN A 67 -7.85 19.37 20.03
N ALA A 68 -8.74 19.31 21.03
CA ALA A 68 -8.43 18.83 22.37
C ALA A 68 -7.74 17.45 22.39
N ASN A 69 -8.11 16.55 21.49
CA ASN A 69 -7.58 15.18 21.41
C ASN A 69 -6.13 15.11 20.94
N ASN A 70 -5.63 16.14 20.24
CA ASN A 70 -4.25 16.18 19.72
C ASN A 70 -3.25 16.79 20.72
N ILE A 71 -3.73 17.40 21.80
CA ILE A 71 -2.91 17.88 22.92
C ILE A 71 -2.99 16.89 24.09
N ASN A 72 -4.17 16.30 24.31
CA ASN A 72 -4.39 15.26 25.32
C ASN A 72 -4.15 13.85 24.77
N VAL A 73 -3.10 13.67 23.95
CA VAL A 73 -2.77 12.36 23.37
C VAL A 73 -2.31 11.43 24.48
N LYS A 74 -2.92 10.25 24.54
CA LYS A 74 -2.51 9.18 25.46
C LYS A 74 -1.89 8.04 24.68
N SER A 75 -1.01 7.31 25.35
CA SER A 75 -0.42 6.08 24.84
C SER A 75 -0.58 4.98 25.86
N ALA A 76 -0.80 3.76 25.38
CA ALA A 76 -0.71 2.55 26.18
C ALA A 76 0.58 1.83 25.78
N THR A 77 1.58 1.84 26.67
CA THR A 77 2.85 1.17 26.45
C THR A 77 2.83 -0.15 27.20
N VAL A 78 3.11 -1.25 26.50
CA VAL A 78 3.20 -2.58 27.09
C VAL A 78 4.68 -2.92 27.27
N ASP A 79 5.06 -3.34 28.47
CA ASP A 79 6.43 -3.72 28.78
C ASP A 79 6.80 -5.02 28.06
N THR A 80 7.80 -4.95 27.19
CA THR A 80 8.31 -6.10 26.45
C THR A 80 9.77 -6.34 26.81
N PRO A 81 10.12 -7.52 27.34
CA PRO A 81 11.52 -7.86 27.59
C PRO A 81 12.38 -7.70 26.34
N SER A 82 13.60 -7.21 26.50
CA SER A 82 14.54 -7.07 25.39
C SER A 82 14.77 -8.42 24.69
N GLY A 83 14.71 -8.43 23.36
CA GLY A 83 14.85 -9.64 22.55
C GLY A 83 13.58 -10.52 22.49
N SER A 84 12.46 -10.11 23.08
CA SER A 84 11.18 -10.82 22.98
C SER A 84 10.18 -10.07 22.08
N SER A 85 9.29 -10.83 21.43
CA SER A 85 8.14 -10.26 20.72
C SER A 85 7.06 -9.86 21.72
N ALA A 86 6.41 -8.71 21.48
CA ALA A 86 5.31 -8.24 22.31
C ALA A 86 4.14 -9.25 22.31
N ALA A 87 3.79 -9.79 23.47
CA ALA A 87 2.65 -10.70 23.60
C ALA A 87 1.30 -9.98 23.44
N VAL A 88 1.25 -8.71 23.83
CA VAL A 88 0.11 -7.80 23.69
C VAL A 88 0.61 -6.49 23.14
N ALA A 89 -0.11 -5.90 22.19
CA ALA A 89 0.01 -4.49 21.85
C ALA A 89 -1.21 -3.74 22.38
N ALA A 90 -1.05 -2.46 22.68
CA ALA A 90 -2.14 -1.64 23.19
C ALA A 90 -2.12 -0.27 22.52
N SER A 91 -3.30 0.30 22.34
CA SER A 91 -3.50 1.68 21.90
C SER A 91 -4.47 2.39 22.83
N ALA A 92 -4.28 3.69 23.00
CA ALA A 92 -5.09 4.53 23.86
C ALA A 92 -5.59 5.75 23.10
N THR A 93 -6.82 6.14 23.38
CA THR A 93 -7.46 7.38 22.92
C THR A 93 -7.38 8.44 24.03
N ALA A 94 -7.79 9.68 23.73
CA ALA A 94 -7.78 10.77 24.71
C ALA A 94 -8.65 10.49 25.96
N ASP A 95 -9.65 9.63 25.83
CA ASP A 95 -10.55 9.21 26.92
C ASP A 95 -9.96 8.12 27.82
N ALA A 96 -8.81 7.55 27.45
CA ALA A 96 -8.17 6.51 28.24
C ALA A 96 -7.81 7.04 29.62
N ILE A 97 -7.99 6.24 30.67
CA ILE A 97 -7.64 6.65 32.03
C ILE A 97 -6.15 6.37 32.26
N ASN A 98 -5.42 7.32 32.84
CA ASN A 98 -4.01 7.10 33.16
C ASN A 98 -3.90 6.06 34.27
N GLY A 99 -3.03 5.08 34.10
CA GLY A 99 -2.92 3.97 35.06
C GLY A 99 -1.94 2.90 34.61
N VAL A 100 -1.63 2.00 35.53
CA VAL A 100 -0.84 0.79 35.26
C VAL A 100 -1.77 -0.41 35.41
N TYR A 101 -1.73 -1.30 34.43
CA TYR A 101 -2.60 -2.46 34.30
C TYR A 101 -1.74 -3.71 34.12
N LYS A 102 -2.13 -4.82 34.73
CA LYS A 102 -1.47 -6.12 34.52
C LYS A 102 -2.38 -7.03 33.72
N LEU A 103 -1.84 -7.58 32.62
CA LEU A 103 -2.58 -8.40 31.68
C LEU A 103 -1.98 -9.80 31.58
N THR A 104 -2.83 -10.83 31.58
CA THR A 104 -2.43 -12.20 31.26
C THR A 104 -3.28 -12.72 30.12
N VAL A 105 -2.66 -13.29 29.09
CA VAL A 105 -3.36 -13.90 27.95
C VAL A 105 -3.28 -15.41 28.06
N SER A 106 -4.39 -16.06 28.40
CA SER A 106 -4.44 -17.51 28.58
C SER A 106 -4.77 -18.26 27.28
N GLN A 107 -5.50 -17.63 26.37
CA GLN A 107 -5.90 -18.23 25.10
C GLN A 107 -6.13 -17.13 24.04
N LEU A 108 -5.73 -17.39 22.80
CA LEU A 108 -6.06 -16.52 21.66
C LEU A 108 -7.36 -16.96 20.99
N ALA A 109 -8.07 -16.00 20.41
CA ALA A 109 -9.19 -16.29 19.56
C ALA A 109 -8.70 -16.95 18.25
N THR A 110 -9.35 -18.04 17.85
CA THR A 110 -9.05 -18.76 16.61
C THR A 110 -10.25 -18.77 15.69
N ALA A 111 -10.03 -18.91 14.39
CA ALA A 111 -11.10 -18.93 13.40
C ALA A 111 -11.59 -20.36 13.15
N THR A 112 -12.90 -20.50 12.93
CA THR A 112 -13.52 -21.76 12.52
C THR A 112 -12.99 -22.19 11.15
N LYS A 113 -12.71 -23.49 11.01
CA LYS A 113 -12.21 -24.08 9.77
C LYS A 113 -13.04 -25.31 9.41
N THR A 114 -13.23 -25.52 8.13
CA THR A 114 -13.75 -26.76 7.57
C THR A 114 -12.82 -27.22 6.45
N LEU A 115 -12.66 -28.52 6.31
CA LEU A 115 -11.82 -29.17 5.31
C LEU A 115 -12.65 -30.23 4.61
N SER A 116 -12.51 -30.37 3.30
CA SER A 116 -13.17 -31.44 2.53
C SER A 116 -13.06 -32.79 3.22
N THR A 117 -14.16 -33.54 3.22
CA THR A 117 -14.25 -34.88 3.85
C THR A 117 -13.25 -35.88 3.27
N GLY A 118 -12.85 -35.70 2.01
CA GLY A 118 -11.85 -36.50 1.31
C GLY A 118 -11.27 -35.76 0.11
N PRO A 119 -10.33 -36.38 -0.63
CA PRO A 119 -9.80 -35.86 -1.88
C PRO A 119 -10.92 -35.55 -2.88
N MET A 120 -10.84 -34.38 -3.50
CA MET A 120 -11.81 -33.91 -4.47
C MET A 120 -11.66 -34.59 -5.83
N GLY A 121 -10.47 -35.09 -6.17
CA GLY A 121 -10.13 -35.63 -7.48
C GLY A 121 -10.49 -37.10 -7.64
N GLN A 122 -10.89 -37.47 -8.85
CA GLN A 122 -11.11 -38.86 -9.24
C GLN A 122 -9.80 -39.65 -9.23
N VAL A 123 -9.86 -40.90 -8.79
CA VAL A 123 -8.75 -41.88 -8.96
C VAL A 123 -8.40 -42.01 -10.44
N ILE A 124 -7.13 -42.28 -10.73
CA ILE A 124 -6.68 -42.51 -12.11
C ILE A 124 -7.38 -43.75 -12.71
N ASP A 125 -7.74 -43.69 -13.99
CA ASP A 125 -8.15 -44.88 -14.73
C ASP A 125 -6.89 -45.58 -15.24
N ARG A 126 -6.48 -46.65 -14.54
CA ARG A 126 -5.27 -47.41 -14.89
C ARG A 126 -5.38 -48.17 -16.22
N THR A 127 -6.60 -48.43 -16.69
CA THR A 127 -6.88 -49.21 -17.91
C THR A 127 -7.01 -48.34 -19.15
N ALA A 128 -7.30 -47.05 -18.98
CA ALA A 128 -7.25 -46.08 -20.05
C ALA A 128 -5.79 -45.81 -20.50
N THR A 129 -5.66 -45.32 -21.72
CA THR A 129 -4.37 -44.84 -22.25
C THR A 129 -3.85 -43.69 -21.39
N LEU A 130 -2.54 -43.50 -21.29
CA LEU A 130 -1.94 -42.45 -20.46
C LEU A 130 -2.55 -41.07 -20.78
N ALA A 131 -2.81 -40.78 -22.07
CA ALA A 131 -3.48 -39.56 -22.50
C ALA A 131 -4.88 -39.33 -21.89
N ASN A 132 -5.59 -40.40 -21.56
CA ASN A 132 -6.98 -40.38 -21.08
C ASN A 132 -7.16 -40.94 -19.66
N ALA A 133 -6.09 -41.44 -19.04
CA ALA A 133 -6.09 -42.01 -17.69
C ALA A 133 -6.49 -40.99 -16.62
N GLY A 134 -6.49 -39.70 -16.96
CA GLY A 134 -6.89 -38.61 -16.08
C GLY A 134 -5.73 -38.11 -15.23
N PHE A 135 -4.54 -37.96 -15.79
CA PHE A 135 -3.48 -37.28 -15.04
C PHE A 135 -3.78 -35.78 -14.94
N ARG A 136 -3.32 -35.14 -13.86
CA ARG A 136 -3.39 -33.69 -13.71
C ARG A 136 -2.55 -32.97 -14.78
N LEU A 137 -1.39 -33.51 -15.12
CA LEU A 137 -0.52 -32.99 -16.17
C LEU A 137 -0.75 -33.78 -17.45
N THR A 138 -0.62 -33.12 -18.60
CA THR A 138 -0.62 -33.82 -19.89
C THR A 138 0.60 -34.75 -19.95
N PRO A 139 0.43 -36.05 -20.24
CA PRO A 139 1.55 -36.96 -20.46
C PRO A 139 2.29 -36.61 -21.75
N ILE A 140 3.61 -36.81 -21.74
CA ILE A 140 4.52 -36.67 -22.89
C ILE A 140 4.41 -35.28 -23.57
N THR A 141 5.02 -34.27 -22.96
CA THR A 141 4.97 -32.86 -23.42
C THR A 141 6.26 -32.37 -24.11
N THR A 142 7.08 -33.27 -24.65
CA THR A 142 8.46 -32.94 -25.09
C THR A 142 8.57 -32.67 -26.59
N LYS A 143 9.75 -32.15 -26.98
CA LYS A 143 10.08 -31.69 -28.34
C LYS A 143 10.07 -32.80 -29.39
N ASP A 144 10.44 -34.02 -29.00
CA ASP A 144 10.63 -35.16 -29.92
C ASP A 144 9.34 -35.96 -30.17
N GLY A 145 8.25 -35.62 -29.45
CA GLY A 145 6.94 -36.23 -29.64
C GLY A 145 6.82 -37.63 -29.07
N ASN A 146 5.96 -38.42 -29.68
CA ASN A 146 5.52 -39.74 -29.23
C ASN A 146 6.05 -40.81 -30.20
N PRO A 147 6.75 -41.88 -29.77
CA PRO A 147 7.04 -42.29 -28.39
C PRO A 147 8.22 -41.56 -27.74
N ALA A 148 8.22 -41.51 -26.41
CA ALA A 148 9.25 -40.88 -25.59
C ALA A 148 9.90 -41.87 -24.62
N THR A 149 10.94 -41.44 -23.89
CA THR A 149 11.67 -42.31 -22.96
C THR A 149 11.69 -41.76 -21.53
N LEU A 150 11.66 -42.67 -20.55
CA LEU A 150 12.16 -42.42 -19.20
C LEU A 150 13.25 -43.43 -18.90
N SER A 151 14.15 -43.13 -17.96
CA SER A 151 15.17 -44.10 -17.55
C SER A 151 15.09 -44.47 -16.08
N ILE A 152 15.39 -45.75 -15.81
CA ILE A 152 15.58 -46.29 -14.46
C ILE A 152 16.86 -47.12 -14.48
N ASN A 153 17.80 -46.82 -13.58
CA ASN A 153 19.12 -47.47 -13.50
C ASN A 153 19.85 -47.51 -14.86
N GLY A 154 19.72 -46.45 -15.67
CA GLY A 154 20.31 -46.35 -17.00
C GLY A 154 19.58 -47.14 -18.10
N ALA A 155 18.58 -47.97 -17.78
CA ALA A 155 17.74 -48.62 -18.78
C ALA A 155 16.70 -47.65 -19.34
N ALA A 156 16.68 -47.47 -20.66
CA ALA A 156 15.70 -46.61 -21.34
C ALA A 156 14.38 -47.36 -21.56
N ILE A 157 13.29 -46.82 -21.03
CA ILE A 157 11.93 -47.37 -21.10
C ILE A 157 11.12 -46.51 -22.05
N THR A 158 10.66 -47.12 -23.15
CA THR A 158 9.89 -46.41 -24.18
C THR A 158 8.39 -46.40 -23.83
N VAL A 159 7.83 -45.20 -23.76
CA VAL A 159 6.44 -44.93 -23.37
C VAL A 159 5.76 -44.10 -24.46
N ASP A 160 4.48 -44.42 -24.69
CA ASP A 160 3.64 -43.72 -25.65
C ASP A 160 2.35 -43.24 -24.97
N ASN A 161 1.74 -42.16 -25.43
CA ASN A 161 0.44 -41.67 -24.96
C ASN A 161 -0.70 -42.70 -25.09
N ALA A 162 -0.58 -43.68 -26.00
CA ALA A 162 -1.45 -44.83 -26.16
C ALA A 162 -1.13 -46.00 -25.20
N THR A 163 0.01 -45.97 -24.51
CA THR A 163 0.34 -46.95 -23.45
C THR A 163 -0.66 -46.80 -22.30
N THR A 164 -1.06 -47.88 -21.63
CA THR A 164 -1.89 -47.84 -20.41
C THR A 164 -1.01 -47.76 -19.17
N LEU A 165 -1.56 -47.31 -18.03
CA LEU A 165 -0.77 -47.30 -16.80
C LEU A 165 -0.56 -48.73 -16.28
N ASP A 166 -1.66 -49.48 -16.13
CA ASP A 166 -1.69 -50.90 -15.77
C ASP A 166 -3.05 -51.53 -16.12
N ASP A 167 -3.12 -52.14 -17.30
CA ASP A 167 -4.27 -52.91 -17.79
C ASP A 167 -4.12 -54.43 -17.60
N GLY A 168 -3.05 -54.88 -16.92
CA GLY A 168 -2.71 -56.30 -16.77
C GLY A 168 -2.08 -56.95 -18.01
N THR A 169 -1.82 -56.19 -19.08
CA THR A 169 -1.09 -56.66 -20.27
C THR A 169 0.41 -56.38 -20.14
N GLY A 170 1.23 -57.12 -20.90
CA GLY A 170 2.67 -56.88 -20.98
C GLY A 170 3.07 -55.54 -21.62
N ALA A 171 2.11 -54.78 -22.16
CA ALA A 171 2.35 -53.53 -22.85
C ALA A 171 2.16 -52.27 -21.96
N SER A 172 1.62 -52.43 -20.73
CA SER A 172 1.40 -51.32 -19.81
C SER A 172 2.71 -50.69 -19.32
N LEU A 173 2.66 -49.45 -18.82
CA LEU A 173 3.85 -48.76 -18.30
C LEU A 173 4.48 -49.54 -17.13
N ILE A 174 3.67 -50.04 -16.20
CA ILE A 174 4.16 -50.83 -15.07
C ILE A 174 4.83 -52.13 -15.56
N ALA A 175 4.24 -52.82 -16.53
CA ALA A 175 4.83 -54.01 -17.13
C ALA A 175 6.14 -53.70 -17.89
N LYS A 176 6.19 -52.58 -18.63
CA LYS A 176 7.40 -52.11 -19.32
C LYS A 176 8.52 -51.76 -18.35
N ILE A 177 8.23 -51.16 -17.20
CA ILE A 177 9.23 -50.93 -16.15
C ILE A 177 9.75 -52.27 -15.62
N ASN A 178 8.85 -53.21 -15.29
CA ASN A 178 9.20 -54.53 -14.76
C ASN A 178 9.99 -55.39 -15.75
N GLY A 179 9.69 -55.27 -17.05
CA GLY A 179 10.37 -55.98 -18.14
C GLY A 179 11.62 -55.29 -18.67
N SER A 180 11.98 -54.10 -18.18
CA SER A 180 13.08 -53.29 -18.73
C SER A 180 14.48 -53.86 -18.46
N GLY A 181 14.62 -54.82 -17.54
CA GLY A 181 15.92 -55.27 -17.04
C GLY A 181 16.61 -54.28 -16.10
N ALA A 182 15.94 -53.18 -15.71
CA ALA A 182 16.48 -52.18 -14.77
C ALA A 182 16.72 -52.73 -13.34
N GLY A 183 16.28 -53.96 -13.04
CA GLY A 183 16.44 -54.55 -11.71
C GLY A 183 15.55 -53.89 -10.65
N VAL A 184 14.35 -53.46 -11.04
CA VAL A 184 13.33 -52.90 -10.15
C VAL A 184 11.97 -53.56 -10.40
N THR A 185 11.07 -53.48 -9.41
CA THR A 185 9.66 -53.85 -9.52
C THR A 185 8.78 -52.64 -9.25
N ALA A 186 8.08 -52.17 -10.27
CA ALA A 186 7.02 -51.18 -10.18
C ALA A 186 5.66 -51.82 -9.87
N SER A 187 4.86 -51.13 -9.05
CA SER A 187 3.47 -51.50 -8.75
C SER A 187 2.63 -50.26 -8.46
N LEU A 188 1.30 -50.40 -8.59
CA LEU A 188 0.35 -49.40 -8.11
C LEU A 188 -0.07 -49.72 -6.68
N ILE A 189 -0.15 -48.69 -5.85
CA ILE A 189 -0.57 -48.79 -4.45
C ILE A 189 -1.66 -47.78 -4.12
N ALA A 190 -2.28 -47.94 -2.95
CA ALA A 190 -3.21 -46.95 -2.44
C ALA A 190 -2.52 -45.62 -2.11
N ASP A 191 -3.25 -44.52 -2.23
CA ASP A 191 -2.79 -43.23 -1.70
C ASP A 191 -2.96 -43.10 -0.18
N ALA A 192 -2.59 -41.95 0.38
CA ALA A 192 -2.68 -41.69 1.81
C ALA A 192 -4.12 -41.75 2.35
N ASP A 193 -5.12 -41.56 1.48
CA ASP A 193 -6.55 -41.64 1.80
C ASP A 193 -7.12 -43.05 1.57
N GLY A 194 -6.27 -44.04 1.23
CA GLY A 194 -6.66 -45.43 1.02
C GLY A 194 -7.30 -45.70 -0.35
N ARG A 195 -7.28 -44.74 -1.29
CA ARG A 195 -7.81 -44.97 -2.65
C ARG A 195 -6.85 -45.84 -3.43
N ALA A 196 -7.29 -47.06 -3.75
CA ALA A 196 -6.46 -48.07 -4.42
C ALA A 196 -5.91 -47.59 -5.77
N ASN A 197 -4.72 -48.09 -6.12
CA ASN A 197 -4.07 -47.89 -7.42
C ASN A 197 -3.82 -46.43 -7.82
N ASN A 198 -3.65 -45.53 -6.84
CA ASN A 198 -3.54 -44.10 -7.08
C ASN A 198 -2.14 -43.55 -6.79
N ARG A 199 -1.13 -44.39 -6.53
CA ARG A 199 0.30 -44.00 -6.45
C ARG A 199 1.15 -45.08 -7.11
N VAL A 200 2.31 -44.68 -7.65
CA VAL A 200 3.32 -45.62 -8.14
C VAL A 200 4.36 -45.88 -7.05
N GLN A 201 4.70 -47.14 -6.88
CA GLN A 201 5.79 -47.63 -6.07
C GLN A 201 6.81 -48.31 -6.98
N ILE A 202 8.09 -48.05 -6.77
CA ILE A 202 9.21 -48.76 -7.40
C ILE A 202 10.07 -49.35 -6.29
N VAL A 203 10.28 -50.66 -6.32
CA VAL A 203 11.10 -51.40 -5.35
C VAL A 203 12.35 -51.93 -6.04
N SER A 204 13.51 -51.84 -5.41
CA SER A 204 14.72 -52.46 -5.98
C SER A 204 14.65 -53.98 -5.93
N GLY A 205 15.25 -54.64 -6.92
CA GLY A 205 15.62 -56.04 -6.80
C GLY A 205 16.79 -56.22 -5.83
N ALA A 206 16.99 -57.43 -5.32
CA ALA A 206 18.14 -57.73 -4.46
C ALA A 206 19.47 -57.38 -5.16
N GLY A 207 20.31 -56.58 -4.50
CA GLY A 207 21.59 -56.09 -5.03
C GLY A 207 21.49 -54.84 -5.91
N GLN A 208 20.30 -54.43 -6.35
CA GLN A 208 20.10 -53.40 -7.38
C GLN A 208 19.84 -52.01 -6.78
N THR A 209 20.33 -50.96 -7.44
CA THR A 209 20.03 -49.58 -7.05
C THR A 209 18.65 -49.13 -7.54
N ILE A 210 18.23 -47.92 -7.15
CA ILE A 210 17.17 -47.15 -7.81
C ILE A 210 17.78 -45.79 -8.12
N GLN A 211 17.90 -45.50 -9.40
CA GLN A 211 18.24 -44.22 -9.98
C GLN A 211 17.15 -43.90 -10.98
N LEU A 212 16.41 -42.83 -10.73
CA LEU A 212 15.32 -42.39 -11.58
C LEU A 212 15.82 -41.23 -12.44
N GLY A 213 15.65 -41.37 -13.75
CA GLY A 213 15.90 -40.31 -14.70
C GLY A 213 17.34 -40.19 -15.19
N SER A 214 17.46 -39.58 -16.36
CA SER A 214 18.72 -39.22 -16.99
C SER A 214 18.54 -37.94 -17.80
N HIS A 215 19.64 -37.27 -18.16
CA HIS A 215 19.62 -36.12 -19.06
C HIS A 215 19.16 -36.49 -20.49
N ALA A 216 19.12 -37.78 -20.82
CA ALA A 216 18.64 -38.29 -22.10
C ALA A 216 17.14 -38.60 -22.10
N ASP A 217 16.45 -38.44 -20.98
CA ASP A 217 15.01 -38.71 -20.89
C ASP A 217 14.23 -37.67 -21.69
N THR A 218 13.42 -38.16 -22.61
CA THR A 218 12.57 -37.32 -23.47
C THR A 218 11.11 -37.31 -23.01
N SER A 219 10.77 -37.82 -21.82
CA SER A 219 9.40 -37.80 -21.30
C SER A 219 9.28 -37.03 -19.99
N ASN A 220 8.06 -36.62 -19.63
CA ASN A 220 7.75 -36.03 -18.33
C ASN A 220 7.23 -37.06 -17.31
N MET A 221 7.36 -38.36 -17.57
CA MET A 221 6.69 -39.42 -16.80
C MET A 221 7.09 -39.47 -15.34
N LEU A 222 8.36 -39.25 -15.01
CA LEU A 222 8.80 -39.24 -13.60
C LEU A 222 8.12 -38.12 -12.81
N ARG A 223 7.85 -36.98 -13.43
CA ARG A 223 7.09 -35.88 -12.82
C ARG A 223 5.59 -36.18 -12.79
N LEU A 224 5.06 -36.77 -13.86
CA LEU A 224 3.66 -37.20 -13.95
C LEU A 224 3.27 -38.21 -12.86
N LEU A 225 4.17 -39.14 -12.57
CA LEU A 225 4.01 -40.19 -11.55
C LEU A 225 4.41 -39.72 -10.14
N ASN A 226 4.76 -38.43 -9.98
CA ASN A 226 5.24 -37.82 -8.74
C ASN A 226 6.51 -38.49 -8.16
N LEU A 227 7.34 -39.10 -9.00
CA LEU A 227 8.56 -39.82 -8.63
C LEU A 227 9.84 -38.98 -8.73
N ALA A 228 9.82 -37.86 -9.47
CA ALA A 228 11.01 -37.04 -9.70
C ALA A 228 11.61 -36.44 -8.41
N ASP A 229 10.75 -36.06 -7.45
CA ASP A 229 11.14 -35.49 -6.16
C ASP A 229 10.95 -36.50 -5.01
N ALA A 230 10.62 -37.76 -5.33
CA ALA A 230 10.36 -38.78 -4.32
C ALA A 230 11.67 -39.27 -3.71
N THR A 231 11.70 -39.33 -2.38
CA THR A 231 12.83 -39.91 -1.66
C THR A 231 12.79 -41.43 -1.73
N VAL A 232 13.96 -42.04 -1.76
CA VAL A 232 14.09 -43.50 -1.61
C VAL A 232 13.95 -43.84 -0.12
N GLU A 233 12.85 -44.48 0.24
CA GLU A 233 12.61 -45.09 1.55
C GLU A 233 13.34 -46.43 1.63
N GLY A 234 13.84 -46.79 2.82
CA GLY A 234 14.45 -48.11 3.06
C GLY A 234 15.98 -48.16 2.95
N TYR A 235 16.65 -47.04 2.62
CA TYR A 235 18.11 -46.97 2.54
C TYR A 235 18.76 -47.56 3.79
N THR A 236 19.32 -48.75 3.63
CA THR A 236 20.03 -49.47 4.68
C THR A 236 21.26 -50.14 4.06
N ALA A 237 22.31 -49.35 3.83
CA ALA A 237 23.61 -49.94 3.47
C ALA A 237 24.29 -50.44 4.74
N SER A 238 24.19 -51.76 5.01
CA SER A 238 24.89 -52.35 6.16
C SER A 238 26.40 -52.45 5.91
N GLN A 239 26.81 -52.59 4.64
CA GLN A 239 28.21 -52.68 4.23
C GLN A 239 28.44 -51.96 2.90
N VAL A 240 29.56 -51.26 2.78
CA VAL A 240 30.05 -50.69 1.51
C VAL A 240 31.50 -51.13 1.33
N THR A 241 31.83 -51.64 0.15
CA THR A 241 33.20 -51.98 -0.25
C THR A 241 33.64 -50.99 -1.31
N SER A 242 34.79 -50.34 -1.11
CA SER A 242 35.38 -49.45 -2.10
C SER A 242 36.43 -50.15 -2.95
N GLY A 243 36.72 -49.58 -4.12
CA GLY A 243 37.93 -49.93 -4.87
C GLY A 243 39.23 -49.65 -4.08
N ALA A 244 40.35 -50.20 -4.58
CA ALA A 244 41.62 -50.37 -3.87
C ALA A 244 42.12 -49.13 -3.10
N VAL A 245 42.39 -49.31 -1.80
CA VAL A 245 43.16 -48.38 -0.96
C VAL A 245 44.44 -49.13 -0.59
N ALA A 246 45.51 -48.90 -1.36
CA ALA A 246 46.82 -49.43 -1.00
C ALA A 246 47.39 -48.71 0.24
N ALA A 247 48.38 -49.31 0.89
CA ALA A 247 49.16 -48.68 1.96
C ALA A 247 49.63 -47.27 1.51
N GLY A 248 49.36 -46.24 2.31
CA GLY A 248 49.58 -44.85 1.91
C GLY A 248 48.68 -43.80 2.56
N ALA A 249 48.87 -42.54 2.15
CA ALA A 249 48.09 -41.38 2.56
C ALA A 249 46.65 -41.45 2.00
N ILE A 250 45.66 -40.97 2.75
CA ILE A 250 44.24 -41.01 2.38
C ILE A 250 43.65 -39.59 2.39
N ASN A 251 42.99 -39.20 1.31
CA ASN A 251 42.15 -38.00 1.26
C ASN A 251 40.79 -38.34 0.65
N ALA A 252 39.74 -38.38 1.47
CA ALA A 252 38.39 -38.76 1.04
C ALA A 252 37.31 -38.00 1.83
N SER A 253 36.15 -37.78 1.20
CA SER A 253 34.96 -37.31 1.91
C SER A 253 33.92 -38.43 2.02
N LEU A 254 33.50 -38.72 3.25
CA LEU A 254 32.57 -39.78 3.57
C LEU A 254 31.28 -39.18 4.16
N THR A 255 30.16 -39.40 3.50
CA THR A 255 28.84 -38.96 3.95
C THR A 255 28.07 -40.12 4.55
N ILE A 256 27.73 -40.03 5.84
CA ILE A 256 26.94 -41.05 6.55
C ILE A 256 25.66 -40.40 7.11
N ASN A 257 24.50 -40.93 6.73
CA ASN A 257 23.17 -40.43 7.09
C ASN A 257 23.04 -38.90 6.90
N GLY A 258 23.53 -38.39 5.75
CA GLY A 258 23.46 -36.97 5.39
C GLY A 258 24.54 -36.06 6.01
N VAL A 259 25.43 -36.58 6.86
CA VAL A 259 26.54 -35.83 7.47
C VAL A 259 27.85 -36.21 6.79
N THR A 260 28.57 -35.22 6.25
CA THR A 260 29.87 -35.43 5.57
C THR A 260 31.03 -35.24 6.53
N THR A 261 31.90 -36.24 6.62
CA THR A 261 33.18 -36.22 7.32
C THR A 261 34.31 -36.29 6.30
N VAL A 262 35.25 -35.35 6.36
CA VAL A 262 36.45 -35.36 5.52
C VAL A 262 37.55 -36.11 6.27
N ILE A 263 38.16 -37.08 5.60
CA ILE A 263 39.26 -37.92 6.07
C ILE A 263 40.51 -37.43 5.36
N ASN A 264 41.46 -36.87 6.10
CA ASN A 264 42.74 -36.38 5.57
C ASN A 264 43.89 -36.95 6.39
N GLN A 265 44.54 -38.00 5.88
CA GLN A 265 45.73 -38.62 6.45
C GLN A 265 46.90 -38.46 5.49
N GLY A 266 47.95 -37.77 5.94
CA GLY A 266 49.08 -37.36 5.08
C GLY A 266 50.31 -38.28 5.12
N ASP A 267 50.31 -39.35 5.91
CA ASP A 267 51.48 -40.22 6.04
C ASP A 267 51.41 -41.43 5.10
N ALA A 268 52.37 -41.50 4.18
CA ALA A 268 52.45 -42.55 3.17
C ALA A 268 52.91 -43.92 3.73
N GLY A 269 53.27 -44.03 5.01
CA GLY A 269 53.78 -45.25 5.64
C GLY A 269 52.73 -46.17 6.28
N TYR A 270 51.44 -45.82 6.23
CA TYR A 270 50.38 -46.56 6.92
C TYR A 270 50.01 -47.85 6.18
N THR A 271 49.88 -48.95 6.92
CA THR A 271 49.31 -50.20 6.38
C THR A 271 47.80 -50.05 6.14
N SER A 272 47.23 -50.92 5.30
CA SER A 272 45.77 -50.99 5.05
C SER A 272 44.96 -51.19 6.34
N GLU A 273 45.46 -51.99 7.28
CA GLU A 273 44.85 -52.19 8.60
C GLU A 273 44.87 -50.92 9.47
N GLN A 274 46.00 -50.19 9.49
CA GLN A 274 46.11 -48.92 10.22
C GLN A 274 45.21 -47.84 9.62
N ASN A 275 45.09 -47.82 8.29
CA ASN A 275 44.17 -46.95 7.57
C ASN A 275 42.69 -47.28 7.88
N ALA A 276 42.33 -48.56 7.95
CA ALA A 276 40.99 -48.99 8.38
C ALA A 276 40.70 -48.57 9.83
N ALA A 277 41.65 -48.75 10.75
CA ALA A 277 41.50 -48.28 12.13
C ALA A 277 41.31 -46.75 12.21
N PHE A 278 42.05 -45.99 11.41
CA PHE A 278 41.90 -44.54 11.35
C PHE A 278 40.51 -44.12 10.87
N ILE A 279 40.02 -44.71 9.78
CA ILE A 279 38.70 -44.42 9.21
C ILE A 279 37.60 -44.73 10.25
N THR A 280 37.70 -45.87 10.92
CA THR A 280 36.78 -46.27 12.00
C THR A 280 36.70 -45.20 13.10
N ASN A 281 37.86 -44.72 13.56
CA ASN A 281 37.93 -43.72 14.62
C ASN A 281 37.41 -42.36 14.17
N ALA A 282 37.80 -41.89 12.98
CA ALA A 282 37.39 -40.58 12.45
C ALA A 282 35.86 -40.47 12.32
N ILE A 283 35.20 -41.53 11.87
CA ILE A 283 33.75 -41.60 11.72
C ILE A 283 33.06 -41.60 13.08
N ASN A 284 33.47 -42.50 13.99
CA ASN A 284 32.73 -42.74 15.22
C ASN A 284 32.91 -41.62 16.25
N THR A 285 34.08 -40.98 16.30
CA THR A 285 34.34 -39.85 17.22
C THR A 285 33.56 -38.59 16.84
N THR A 286 33.41 -38.30 15.53
CA THR A 286 32.78 -37.06 15.05
C THR A 286 31.25 -37.15 15.04
N THR A 287 30.68 -38.34 14.89
CA THR A 287 29.24 -38.52 14.61
C THR A 287 28.48 -39.40 15.60
N GLY A 288 29.15 -40.00 16.60
CA GLY A 288 28.53 -40.91 17.57
C GLY A 288 27.98 -42.21 16.95
N ARG A 289 28.53 -42.61 15.80
CA ARG A 289 28.07 -43.78 15.01
C ARG A 289 28.81 -45.07 15.39
N THR A 290 28.34 -46.20 14.84
CA THR A 290 28.91 -47.53 15.08
C THR A 290 29.42 -48.16 13.77
N VAL A 291 30.25 -47.44 13.01
CA VAL A 291 30.86 -47.97 11.78
C VAL A 291 32.19 -48.65 12.11
N ASN A 292 32.43 -49.82 11.56
CA ASN A 292 33.71 -50.53 11.61
C ASN A 292 34.29 -50.61 10.21
N ALA A 293 35.55 -50.19 10.04
CA ALA A 293 36.29 -50.39 8.80
C ALA A 293 37.27 -51.56 8.99
N THR A 294 37.28 -52.49 8.05
CA THR A 294 38.14 -53.68 8.08
C THR A 294 38.91 -53.82 6.79
N ASP A 295 40.19 -54.17 6.87
CA ASP A 295 40.99 -54.59 5.73
C ASP A 295 40.51 -55.97 5.23
N ASN A 296 40.28 -56.11 3.93
CA ASN A 296 39.91 -57.38 3.31
C ASN A 296 41.13 -58.22 2.87
N GLY A 297 42.35 -57.69 2.99
CA GLY A 297 43.59 -58.38 2.63
C GLY A 297 43.89 -58.44 1.12
N ASP A 298 43.00 -57.89 0.29
CA ASP A 298 43.13 -57.76 -1.17
C ASP A 298 43.45 -56.33 -1.61
N GLY A 299 43.82 -55.46 -0.67
CA GLY A 299 44.07 -54.04 -0.90
C GLY A 299 42.79 -53.18 -0.92
N THR A 300 41.66 -53.70 -0.43
CA THR A 300 40.40 -52.93 -0.25
C THR A 300 40.03 -52.80 1.23
N ILE A 301 39.36 -51.70 1.58
CA ILE A 301 38.79 -51.48 2.91
C ILE A 301 37.26 -51.61 2.83
N LYS A 302 36.71 -52.42 3.72
CA LYS A 302 35.27 -52.63 3.88
C LYS A 302 34.75 -51.82 5.05
N LEU A 303 33.69 -51.05 4.84
CA LEU A 303 32.98 -50.34 5.91
C LEU A 303 31.71 -51.12 6.28
N ALA A 304 31.51 -51.42 7.56
CA ALA A 304 30.36 -52.14 8.09
C ALA A 304 29.74 -51.38 9.27
N HIS A 305 28.45 -51.06 9.21
CA HIS A 305 27.74 -50.42 10.34
C HIS A 305 27.19 -51.49 11.29
N GLN A 306 27.46 -51.39 12.60
CA GLN A 306 27.21 -52.44 13.59
C GLN A 306 25.75 -52.55 14.06
N SER A 307 24.92 -51.51 13.88
CA SER A 307 23.47 -51.57 14.16
C SER A 307 22.66 -50.94 13.03
N VAL A 308 21.79 -51.70 12.37
CA VAL A 308 20.95 -51.20 11.27
C VAL A 308 19.56 -50.81 11.77
N GLY A 309 19.33 -49.51 11.97
CA GLY A 309 17.99 -48.91 11.96
C GLY A 309 17.56 -48.51 10.54
N SER A 310 16.25 -48.36 10.31
CA SER A 310 15.59 -48.25 8.99
C SER A 310 15.86 -46.98 8.15
N THR A 311 16.83 -46.15 8.54
CA THR A 311 17.19 -44.90 7.84
C THR A 311 18.69 -44.65 7.93
N GLN A 312 19.52 -45.48 7.28
CA GLN A 312 20.98 -45.32 7.32
C GLN A 312 21.65 -45.50 5.95
N SER A 313 22.39 -44.48 5.52
CA SER A 313 23.12 -44.46 4.26
C SER A 313 24.62 -44.25 4.50
N ILE A 314 25.47 -44.98 3.77
CA ILE A 314 26.90 -44.75 3.68
C ILE A 314 27.20 -44.40 2.23
N GLY A 315 27.63 -43.16 1.96
CA GLY A 315 28.00 -42.68 0.63
C GLY A 315 29.40 -42.09 0.64
N ILE A 316 30.21 -42.36 -0.37
CA ILE A 316 31.59 -41.86 -0.44
C ILE A 316 31.77 -41.01 -1.70
N THR A 317 32.37 -39.83 -1.53
CA THR A 317 32.73 -38.92 -2.62
C THR A 317 34.23 -38.62 -2.54
N VAL A 318 34.95 -38.86 -3.63
CA VAL A 318 36.39 -38.56 -3.77
C VAL A 318 36.58 -37.27 -4.54
N ALA A 319 37.45 -36.39 -4.05
CA ALA A 319 37.82 -35.16 -4.73
C ALA A 319 39.22 -35.33 -5.35
N GLY A 320 39.29 -35.50 -6.67
CA GLY A 320 40.55 -35.46 -7.42
C GLY A 320 41.03 -36.83 -7.93
N ALA A 321 41.66 -36.82 -9.11
CA ALA A 321 42.19 -37.99 -9.77
C ALA A 321 43.58 -38.35 -9.22
N GLU A 322 43.68 -38.87 -7.99
CA GLU A 322 44.75 -39.77 -7.58
C GLU A 322 44.20 -40.85 -6.63
N THR A 323 44.40 -42.10 -7.04
CA THR A 323 44.18 -43.38 -6.33
C THR A 323 42.90 -43.56 -5.48
N GLY A 324 41.93 -44.28 -6.06
CA GLY A 324 41.35 -45.43 -5.36
C GLY A 324 40.13 -45.19 -4.48
N PHE A 325 39.03 -44.68 -5.04
CA PHE A 325 37.71 -44.93 -4.44
C PHE A 325 36.62 -44.98 -5.51
N VAL A 326 36.18 -46.20 -5.89
CA VAL A 326 35.01 -46.41 -6.75
C VAL A 326 33.82 -46.81 -5.89
N VAL A 327 32.68 -46.16 -6.11
CA VAL A 327 31.43 -46.35 -5.36
C VAL A 327 30.74 -47.64 -5.81
N GLY A 328 30.79 -48.69 -4.98
CA GLY A 328 29.92 -49.86 -5.09
C GLY A 328 28.81 -49.79 -4.05
N THR A 329 27.59 -49.39 -4.44
CA THR A 329 26.41 -49.52 -3.55
C THR A 329 25.60 -50.74 -3.98
N THR A 330 25.73 -51.86 -3.28
CA THR A 330 24.75 -52.95 -3.37
C THR A 330 23.62 -52.68 -2.37
N ARG A 331 22.39 -52.65 -2.87
CA ARG A 331 21.17 -52.32 -2.12
C ARG A 331 20.35 -53.59 -1.85
N ASN A 332 19.71 -53.69 -0.68
CA ASN A 332 19.18 -54.95 -0.14
C ASN A 332 17.83 -55.43 -0.73
N GLY A 333 17.37 -54.89 -1.86
CA GLY A 333 16.11 -55.30 -2.51
C GLY A 333 14.82 -54.91 -1.78
N THR A 334 14.91 -54.06 -0.75
CA THR A 334 13.76 -53.50 -0.03
C THR A 334 13.62 -51.99 -0.19
N ASP A 335 14.57 -51.34 -0.88
CA ASP A 335 14.51 -49.90 -1.10
C ASP A 335 13.34 -49.59 -2.01
N ARG A 336 12.63 -48.52 -1.68
CA ARG A 336 11.41 -48.15 -2.36
C ARG A 336 11.37 -46.66 -2.64
N VAL A 337 10.98 -46.30 -3.85
CA VAL A 337 10.54 -44.95 -4.16
C VAL A 337 9.03 -44.99 -4.33
N ILE A 338 8.31 -44.11 -3.62
CA ILE A 338 6.87 -43.95 -3.77
C ILE A 338 6.57 -42.54 -4.26
N GLY A 339 5.73 -42.42 -5.30
CA GLY A 339 5.34 -41.11 -5.82
C GLY A 339 4.74 -40.23 -4.72
N THR A 340 5.12 -38.97 -4.59
CA THR A 340 4.84 -38.13 -3.40
C THR A 340 3.37 -37.79 -3.17
N GLN A 341 2.52 -37.94 -4.19
CA GLN A 341 1.09 -37.60 -4.15
C GLN A 341 0.27 -38.61 -4.96
N GLY A 342 -1.05 -38.58 -4.79
CA GLY A 342 -1.97 -39.32 -5.66
C GLY A 342 -1.82 -38.94 -7.14
N LEU A 343 -2.07 -39.88 -8.05
CA LEU A 343 -1.98 -39.66 -9.50
C LEU A 343 -3.24 -38.94 -10.03
N GLY A 344 -4.40 -39.32 -9.48
CA GLY A 344 -5.69 -38.75 -9.80
C GLY A 344 -6.05 -37.55 -8.92
N LEU A 345 -5.40 -36.40 -9.14
CA LEU A 345 -5.69 -35.14 -8.43
C LEU A 345 -6.69 -34.27 -9.22
N THR A 346 -7.37 -33.39 -8.50
CA THR A 346 -8.21 -32.36 -9.13
C THR A 346 -7.35 -31.40 -9.96
N ASN A 347 -7.81 -31.05 -11.15
CA ASN A 347 -7.19 -30.01 -11.97
C ASN A 347 -7.90 -28.67 -11.73
N THR A 348 -7.28 -27.81 -10.92
CA THR A 348 -7.86 -26.51 -10.53
C THR A 348 -7.74 -25.41 -11.59
N GLY A 349 -7.01 -25.67 -12.68
CA GLY A 349 -6.74 -24.70 -13.76
C GLY A 349 -7.64 -24.85 -14.99
N VAL A 350 -8.50 -25.86 -15.02
CA VAL A 350 -9.41 -26.13 -16.14
C VAL A 350 -10.87 -25.93 -15.73
N ALA A 351 -11.77 -25.90 -16.73
CA ALA A 351 -13.21 -25.79 -16.51
C ALA A 351 -13.72 -26.87 -15.56
N LEU A 352 -14.77 -26.57 -14.78
CA LEU A 352 -15.35 -27.50 -13.80
C LEU A 352 -15.75 -28.86 -14.39
N ALA A 353 -16.18 -28.91 -15.65
CA ALA A 353 -16.52 -30.17 -16.31
C ALA A 353 -15.29 -31.09 -16.54
N SER A 354 -14.09 -30.51 -16.58
CA SER A 354 -12.82 -31.21 -16.86
C SER A 354 -11.88 -31.22 -15.65
N SER A 355 -12.32 -30.68 -14.50
CA SER A 355 -11.50 -30.56 -13.30
C SER A 355 -11.28 -31.89 -12.56
N ARG A 356 -11.91 -32.97 -13.03
CA ARG A 356 -11.82 -34.33 -12.50
C ARG A 356 -12.34 -34.48 -11.07
N LEU A 357 -13.41 -33.76 -10.71
CA LEU A 357 -14.06 -33.93 -9.42
C LEU A 357 -14.69 -35.32 -9.29
N THR A 358 -14.51 -35.98 -8.15
CA THR A 358 -15.13 -37.27 -7.80
C THR A 358 -16.65 -37.20 -7.92
N THR A 359 -17.23 -36.12 -7.41
CA THR A 359 -18.64 -35.78 -7.62
C THR A 359 -18.72 -34.76 -8.75
N ALA A 360 -19.35 -35.14 -9.86
CA ALA A 360 -19.51 -34.23 -11.00
C ALA A 360 -20.39 -33.03 -10.62
N ILE A 361 -20.11 -31.88 -11.25
CA ILE A 361 -20.97 -30.71 -11.13
C ILE A 361 -22.29 -30.96 -11.87
N ALA A 362 -23.39 -30.80 -11.16
CA ALA A 362 -24.75 -31.02 -11.64
C ALA A 362 -25.68 -29.92 -11.10
N GLY A 363 -26.92 -29.85 -11.61
CA GLY A 363 -27.94 -28.93 -11.10
C GLY A 363 -27.75 -27.45 -11.47
N LEU A 364 -26.96 -27.17 -12.51
CA LEU A 364 -26.78 -25.81 -13.05
C LEU A 364 -28.07 -25.32 -13.74
N ASP A 365 -28.21 -24.00 -13.88
CA ASP A 365 -29.30 -23.40 -14.64
C ASP A 365 -29.18 -23.69 -16.16
N GLY A 366 -30.20 -23.29 -16.93
CA GLY A 366 -30.23 -23.47 -18.39
C GLY A 366 -29.14 -22.72 -19.17
N SER A 367 -28.37 -21.85 -18.50
CA SER A 367 -27.22 -21.13 -19.05
C SER A 367 -25.88 -21.67 -18.53
N GLY A 368 -25.88 -22.76 -17.75
CA GLY A 368 -24.68 -23.36 -17.16
C GLY A 368 -24.10 -22.58 -15.99
N ASN A 369 -24.90 -21.75 -15.31
CA ASN A 369 -24.49 -21.06 -14.09
C ASN A 369 -24.92 -21.84 -12.83
N GLY A 370 -24.13 -21.70 -11.77
CA GLY A 370 -24.43 -22.17 -10.43
C GLY A 370 -24.11 -21.09 -9.40
N SER A 371 -24.60 -21.28 -8.19
CA SER A 371 -24.30 -20.41 -7.05
C SER A 371 -24.37 -21.17 -5.73
N PHE A 372 -23.55 -20.74 -4.78
CA PHE A 372 -23.59 -21.21 -3.41
C PHE A 372 -23.47 -20.02 -2.46
N LYS A 373 -23.85 -20.21 -1.20
CA LYS A 373 -23.78 -19.20 -0.15
C LYS A 373 -22.77 -19.59 0.92
N ILE A 374 -22.00 -18.60 1.35
CA ILE A 374 -21.17 -18.65 2.55
C ILE A 374 -21.64 -17.52 3.47
N ASN A 375 -22.11 -17.85 4.68
CA ASN A 375 -22.66 -16.90 5.65
C ASN A 375 -23.77 -16.00 5.05
N GLY A 376 -24.58 -16.56 4.14
CA GLY A 376 -25.66 -15.84 3.46
C GLY A 376 -25.24 -15.01 2.24
N VAL A 377 -23.94 -14.81 2.00
CA VAL A 377 -23.41 -14.12 0.82
C VAL A 377 -23.31 -15.10 -0.34
N GLU A 378 -23.93 -14.75 -1.47
CA GLU A 378 -23.96 -15.59 -2.68
C GLU A 378 -22.70 -15.43 -3.54
N ILE A 379 -22.13 -16.57 -3.92
CA ILE A 379 -20.98 -16.70 -4.80
C ILE A 379 -21.44 -17.44 -6.05
N ALA A 380 -21.50 -16.72 -7.17
CA ALA A 380 -21.84 -17.29 -8.46
C ALA A 380 -20.62 -17.91 -9.15
N TYR A 381 -20.86 -18.97 -9.91
CA TYR A 381 -19.88 -19.64 -10.75
C TYR A 381 -20.53 -20.17 -12.04
N LYS A 382 -19.72 -20.52 -13.02
CA LYS A 382 -20.14 -21.09 -14.31
C LYS A 382 -19.50 -22.46 -14.53
N ALA A 383 -20.11 -23.31 -15.35
CA ALA A 383 -19.52 -24.57 -15.77
C ALA A 383 -18.12 -24.41 -16.39
N THR A 384 -17.87 -23.27 -17.05
CA THR A 384 -16.59 -22.93 -17.68
C THR A 384 -15.55 -22.36 -16.72
N ASP A 385 -15.93 -22.03 -15.48
CA ASP A 385 -14.99 -21.51 -14.50
C ASP A 385 -14.01 -22.59 -14.02
N THR A 386 -12.90 -22.14 -13.48
CA THR A 386 -11.91 -23.01 -12.83
C THR A 386 -12.11 -23.00 -11.32
N ILE A 387 -11.66 -24.05 -10.63
CA ILE A 387 -11.72 -24.10 -9.16
C ILE A 387 -10.87 -22.97 -8.56
N SER A 388 -9.72 -22.67 -9.17
CA SER A 388 -8.89 -21.52 -8.76
C SER A 388 -9.66 -20.20 -8.86
N ALA A 389 -10.47 -20.00 -9.90
CA ALA A 389 -11.30 -18.80 -10.03
C ALA A 389 -12.37 -18.72 -8.94
N ILE A 390 -13.00 -19.84 -8.59
CA ILE A 390 -14.01 -19.89 -7.52
C ILE A 390 -13.37 -19.62 -6.15
N VAL A 391 -12.22 -20.23 -5.85
CA VAL A 391 -11.45 -19.97 -4.63
C VAL A 391 -11.09 -18.48 -4.51
N ASN A 392 -10.62 -17.87 -5.60
CA ASN A 392 -10.31 -16.45 -5.64
C ASN A 392 -11.54 -15.56 -5.43
N ARG A 393 -12.71 -15.96 -5.97
CA ARG A 393 -13.98 -15.25 -5.72
C ARG A 393 -14.40 -15.34 -4.27
N VAL A 394 -14.25 -16.49 -3.60
CA VAL A 394 -14.49 -16.60 -2.16
C VAL A 394 -13.56 -15.66 -1.39
N ASN A 395 -12.26 -15.71 -1.67
CA ASN A 395 -11.25 -14.87 -1.00
C ASN A 395 -11.43 -13.36 -1.23
N SER A 396 -12.07 -12.97 -2.34
CA SER A 396 -12.36 -11.57 -2.68
C SER A 396 -13.78 -11.14 -2.27
N SER A 397 -14.57 -12.04 -1.68
CA SER A 397 -15.95 -11.77 -1.28
C SER A 397 -16.04 -11.21 0.13
N ASN A 398 -17.18 -10.57 0.44
CA ASN A 398 -17.54 -10.16 1.79
C ASN A 398 -18.21 -11.28 2.60
N ALA A 399 -18.04 -12.55 2.20
CA ALA A 399 -18.68 -13.70 2.85
C ALA A 399 -18.11 -14.03 4.25
N GLY A 400 -17.08 -13.32 4.69
CA GLY A 400 -16.45 -13.56 5.99
C GLY A 400 -15.70 -14.89 6.06
N ALA A 401 -15.23 -15.40 4.92
CA ALA A 401 -14.45 -16.63 4.83
C ALA A 401 -13.36 -16.54 3.75
N THR A 402 -12.28 -17.28 3.96
CA THR A 402 -11.26 -17.55 2.96
C THR A 402 -11.32 -19.02 2.55
N ALA A 403 -10.97 -19.29 1.30
CA ALA A 403 -10.84 -20.62 0.76
C ALA A 403 -9.39 -20.86 0.31
N PHE A 404 -8.91 -22.07 0.53
CA PHE A 404 -7.59 -22.52 0.10
C PHE A 404 -7.71 -23.97 -0.38
N TYR A 405 -7.08 -24.27 -1.52
CA TYR A 405 -7.00 -25.63 -2.03
C TYR A 405 -5.61 -26.19 -1.73
N ASP A 406 -5.56 -27.25 -0.93
CA ASP A 406 -4.34 -28.01 -0.65
C ASP A 406 -4.09 -28.98 -1.79
N THR A 407 -3.03 -28.75 -2.57
CA THR A 407 -2.67 -29.60 -3.71
C THR A 407 -2.15 -30.98 -3.30
N VAL A 408 -1.57 -31.09 -2.11
CA VAL A 408 -0.97 -32.34 -1.59
C VAL A 408 -2.07 -33.26 -1.09
N GLN A 409 -3.03 -32.71 -0.34
CA GLN A 409 -4.18 -33.48 0.17
C GLN A 409 -5.33 -33.56 -0.82
N ASP A 410 -5.32 -32.78 -1.91
CA ASP A 410 -6.41 -32.68 -2.90
C ASP A 410 -7.73 -32.24 -2.24
N ARG A 411 -7.66 -31.31 -1.27
CA ARG A 411 -8.79 -30.89 -0.44
C ARG A 411 -8.99 -29.39 -0.46
N LEU A 412 -10.24 -28.96 -0.44
CA LEU A 412 -10.62 -27.57 -0.23
C LEU A 412 -10.80 -27.31 1.26
N GLN A 413 -10.10 -26.31 1.77
CA GLN A 413 -10.29 -25.77 3.11
C GLN A 413 -11.02 -24.43 3.01
N ILE A 414 -12.03 -24.23 3.86
CA ILE A 414 -12.68 -22.94 4.05
C ILE A 414 -12.50 -22.53 5.51
N ALA A 415 -12.01 -21.31 5.76
CA ALA A 415 -11.78 -20.76 7.08
C ALA A 415 -12.56 -19.45 7.26
N ALA A 416 -13.13 -19.21 8.43
CA ALA A 416 -13.71 -17.91 8.75
C ALA A 416 -12.62 -16.82 8.79
N THR A 417 -12.94 -15.60 8.37
CA THR A 417 -12.05 -14.44 8.55
C THR A 417 -12.13 -13.87 9.97
N GLN A 418 -13.29 -14.03 10.62
CA GLN A 418 -13.48 -13.68 12.01
C GLN A 418 -13.10 -14.84 12.91
N THR A 419 -12.50 -14.50 14.05
CA THR A 419 -12.18 -15.46 15.12
C THR A 419 -13.39 -15.64 16.05
N GLY A 420 -13.30 -16.62 16.95
CA GLY A 420 -14.35 -16.97 17.90
C GLY A 420 -15.18 -18.19 17.51
N ALA A 421 -16.00 -18.64 18.44
CA ALA A 421 -16.81 -19.86 18.31
C ALA A 421 -18.07 -19.64 17.44
N ARG A 422 -17.87 -19.37 16.14
CA ARG A 422 -18.94 -19.13 15.16
C ARG A 422 -18.87 -20.18 14.05
N THR A 423 -20.01 -20.78 13.69
CA THR A 423 -20.07 -21.70 12.55
C THR A 423 -20.05 -20.96 11.21
N LEU A 424 -19.54 -21.62 10.18
CA LEU A 424 -19.71 -21.19 8.78
C LEU A 424 -21.04 -21.75 8.26
N ALA A 425 -21.92 -20.90 7.74
CA ALA A 425 -23.10 -21.37 7.03
C ALA A 425 -22.73 -21.63 5.56
N LEU A 426 -22.72 -22.90 5.16
CA LEU A 426 -22.38 -23.35 3.81
C LEU A 426 -23.61 -23.98 3.16
N GLN A 427 -24.01 -23.47 1.99
CA GLN A 427 -25.20 -23.95 1.29
C GLN A 427 -25.03 -23.82 -0.22
N ASP A 428 -25.22 -24.91 -0.96
CA ASP A 428 -25.42 -24.82 -2.40
C ASP A 428 -26.85 -24.30 -2.69
N VAL A 429 -26.98 -23.37 -3.64
CA VAL A 429 -28.27 -22.76 -4.05
C VAL A 429 -28.67 -23.28 -5.42
N THR A 430 -27.86 -22.98 -6.44
CA THR A 430 -27.99 -23.51 -7.79
C THR A 430 -26.73 -24.33 -8.08
N GLY A 431 -26.89 -25.58 -8.47
CA GLY A 431 -25.78 -26.52 -8.61
C GLY A 431 -25.37 -27.18 -7.30
N ASN A 432 -24.17 -27.78 -7.28
CA ASN A 432 -23.69 -28.62 -6.16
C ASN A 432 -22.19 -28.43 -5.86
N PHE A 433 -21.61 -27.26 -6.12
CA PHE A 433 -20.15 -27.09 -6.00
C PHE A 433 -19.61 -27.40 -4.60
N LEU A 434 -20.24 -26.91 -3.53
CA LEU A 434 -19.76 -27.15 -2.18
C LEU A 434 -19.90 -28.64 -1.79
N ALA A 435 -20.98 -29.30 -2.23
CA ALA A 435 -21.15 -30.74 -2.06
C ALA A 435 -20.10 -31.53 -2.85
N ALA A 436 -19.81 -31.12 -4.09
CA ALA A 436 -18.80 -31.74 -4.94
C ALA A 436 -17.37 -31.54 -4.40
N ALA A 437 -17.11 -30.41 -3.75
CA ALA A 437 -15.88 -30.16 -3.01
C ALA A 437 -15.84 -30.85 -1.65
N GLY A 438 -16.91 -31.52 -1.22
CA GLY A 438 -16.96 -32.26 0.05
C GLY A 438 -16.94 -31.38 1.30
N VAL A 439 -17.27 -30.09 1.20
CA VAL A 439 -17.21 -29.14 2.33
C VAL A 439 -18.55 -28.92 3.03
N VAL A 440 -19.68 -29.22 2.38
CA VAL A 440 -21.03 -29.09 3.00
C VAL A 440 -21.23 -30.11 4.13
N ALA A 441 -20.78 -31.35 3.92
CA ALA A 441 -20.91 -32.45 4.88
C ALA A 441 -19.70 -32.55 5.83
N ALA A 442 -18.71 -31.67 5.68
CA ALA A 442 -17.51 -31.70 6.50
C ALA A 442 -17.77 -31.18 7.91
N THR A 443 -17.23 -31.87 8.90
CA THR A 443 -17.21 -31.40 10.29
C THR A 443 -16.40 -30.11 10.38
N GLN A 444 -16.98 -29.08 10.97
CA GLN A 444 -16.29 -27.83 11.22
C GLN A 444 -15.54 -27.89 12.55
N THR A 445 -14.26 -27.56 12.53
CA THR A 445 -13.50 -27.28 13.74
C THR A 445 -13.81 -25.86 14.17
N LEU A 446 -14.62 -25.69 15.22
CA LEU A 446 -14.99 -24.37 15.73
C LEU A 446 -13.77 -23.59 16.21
N GLY A 447 -13.78 -22.29 15.92
CA GLY A 447 -12.86 -21.33 16.49
C GLY A 447 -13.10 -21.17 17.99
N GLN A 448 -12.07 -20.71 18.70
CA GLN A 448 -12.14 -20.45 20.13
C GLN A 448 -12.18 -18.94 20.37
N ASN A 449 -12.76 -18.52 21.50
CA ASN A 449 -12.69 -17.14 21.97
C ASN A 449 -11.34 -16.89 22.66
N ALA A 450 -10.84 -15.66 22.60
CA ALA A 450 -9.70 -15.24 23.41
C ALA A 450 -10.11 -15.21 24.89
N VAL A 451 -9.18 -15.62 25.75
CA VAL A 451 -9.34 -15.59 27.22
C VAL A 451 -8.15 -14.85 27.81
N PHE A 452 -8.43 -13.79 28.57
CA PHE A 452 -7.42 -12.91 29.14
C PHE A 452 -7.90 -12.31 30.46
N THR A 453 -7.00 -11.78 31.28
CA THR A 453 -7.35 -11.05 32.51
C THR A 453 -6.77 -9.65 32.48
N ILE A 454 -7.45 -8.73 33.18
CA ILE A 454 -6.95 -7.39 33.51
C ILE A 454 -7.19 -7.21 35.00
N ASP A 455 -6.15 -6.98 35.78
CA ASP A 455 -6.20 -6.91 37.25
C ASP A 455 -7.24 -5.93 37.81
N THR A 456 -7.45 -4.78 37.15
CA THR A 456 -8.41 -3.76 37.57
C THR A 456 -9.84 -3.96 37.06
N VAL A 457 -10.08 -4.91 36.16
CA VAL A 457 -11.39 -5.16 35.55
C VAL A 457 -11.97 -6.46 36.10
N ASN A 458 -13.25 -6.44 36.48
CA ASN A 458 -13.96 -7.62 36.98
C ASN A 458 -13.20 -8.38 38.11
N GLY A 459 -12.47 -7.66 38.97
CA GLY A 459 -11.68 -8.25 40.06
C GLY A 459 -10.56 -9.20 39.60
N GLY A 460 -10.02 -9.02 38.38
CA GLY A 460 -8.96 -9.86 37.82
C GLY A 460 -9.44 -11.22 37.28
N GLN A 461 -10.76 -11.43 37.19
CA GLN A 461 -11.33 -12.67 36.66
C GLN A 461 -11.16 -12.79 35.14
N PRO A 462 -11.18 -14.02 34.58
CA PRO A 462 -11.09 -14.23 33.14
C PRO A 462 -12.19 -13.49 32.35
N LEU A 463 -11.75 -12.73 31.36
CA LEU A 463 -12.56 -12.06 30.35
C LEU A 463 -12.50 -12.86 29.06
N THR A 464 -13.56 -12.78 28.26
CA THR A 464 -13.65 -13.50 26.99
C THR A 464 -13.96 -12.54 25.84
N SER A 465 -13.29 -12.72 24.71
CA SER A 465 -13.55 -11.96 23.49
C SER A 465 -13.63 -12.89 22.29
N SER A 466 -14.53 -12.58 21.34
CA SER A 466 -14.56 -13.30 20.06
C SER A 466 -13.38 -12.93 19.15
N THR A 467 -12.69 -11.82 19.43
CA THR A 467 -11.58 -11.28 18.62
C THR A 467 -10.30 -11.15 19.44
N ASN A 468 -9.16 -11.19 18.75
CA ASN A 468 -7.85 -10.84 19.35
C ASN A 468 -7.61 -9.32 19.42
N SER A 469 -8.42 -8.50 18.74
CA SER A 469 -8.44 -7.05 18.94
C SER A 469 -9.63 -6.70 19.84
N VAL A 470 -9.32 -6.34 21.07
CA VAL A 470 -10.25 -6.27 22.19
C VAL A 470 -10.40 -4.81 22.61
N SER A 471 -11.63 -4.31 22.62
CA SER A 471 -11.98 -2.96 23.08
C SER A 471 -13.20 -3.00 24.00
N GLY A 472 -13.43 -1.92 24.74
CA GLY A 472 -14.61 -1.75 25.61
C GLY A 472 -14.46 -2.25 27.05
N TYR A 473 -13.37 -2.96 27.39
CA TYR A 473 -13.09 -3.37 28.78
C TYR A 473 -12.39 -2.29 29.61
N LEU A 474 -11.62 -1.43 28.94
CA LEU A 474 -11.01 -0.24 29.49
C LEU A 474 -11.45 0.94 28.63
N ALA A 475 -11.96 2.01 29.26
CA ALA A 475 -12.40 3.20 28.53
C ALA A 475 -11.26 3.72 27.66
N GLY A 476 -11.53 3.93 26.37
CA GLY A 476 -10.56 4.49 25.44
C GLY A 476 -9.33 3.64 25.11
N VAL A 477 -9.24 2.37 25.54
CA VAL A 477 -8.10 1.48 25.26
C VAL A 477 -8.52 0.31 24.37
N THR A 478 -7.68 -0.03 23.38
CA THR A 478 -7.81 -1.23 22.56
C THR A 478 -6.56 -2.09 22.73
N LEU A 479 -6.74 -3.39 22.95
CA LEU A 479 -5.69 -4.38 23.15
C LEU A 479 -5.65 -5.34 21.96
N ASP A 480 -4.47 -5.57 21.39
CA ASP A 480 -4.23 -6.58 20.36
C ASP A 480 -3.42 -7.73 20.96
N LEU A 481 -4.09 -8.86 21.14
CA LEU A 481 -3.53 -10.09 21.70
C LEU A 481 -2.78 -10.86 20.62
N LYS A 482 -1.48 -11.08 20.81
CA LYS A 482 -0.60 -11.71 19.79
C LYS A 482 -0.15 -13.10 20.18
N THR A 483 0.17 -13.30 21.46
CA THR A 483 0.59 -14.60 22.01
C THR A 483 0.03 -14.79 23.41
N THR A 484 -0.02 -16.03 23.87
CA THR A 484 -0.33 -16.35 25.27
C THR A 484 0.83 -15.97 26.19
N THR A 485 0.53 -15.70 27.47
CA THR A 485 1.51 -15.34 28.49
C THR A 485 1.37 -16.25 29.71
N SER A 486 2.50 -16.68 30.27
CA SER A 486 2.55 -17.47 31.52
C SER A 486 2.63 -16.58 32.77
N SER A 487 3.12 -15.36 32.61
CA SER A 487 3.19 -14.33 33.66
C SER A 487 2.47 -13.06 33.22
N PRO A 488 2.00 -12.22 34.16
CA PRO A 488 1.37 -10.95 33.83
C PRO A 488 2.34 -9.99 33.14
N VAL A 489 1.87 -9.34 32.08
CA VAL A 489 2.55 -8.27 31.36
C VAL A 489 2.00 -6.93 31.85
N THR A 490 2.90 -5.97 32.11
CA THR A 490 2.51 -4.63 32.56
C THR A 490 2.21 -3.73 31.36
N MET A 491 1.09 -3.04 31.39
CA MET A 491 0.73 -1.97 30.48
C MET A 491 0.59 -0.67 31.25
N THR A 492 1.27 0.37 30.79
CA THR A 492 1.17 1.73 31.34
C THR A 492 0.43 2.62 30.36
N VAL A 493 -0.71 3.15 30.79
CA VAL A 493 -1.46 4.18 30.07
C VAL A 493 -1.09 5.55 30.65
N GLY A 494 -0.59 6.44 29.80
CA GLY A 494 -0.15 7.78 30.21
C GLY A 494 -0.14 8.78 29.06
N GLN A 495 0.31 10.01 29.37
CA GLN A 495 0.43 11.08 28.38
C GLN A 495 1.50 10.73 27.33
N ASN A 496 1.16 10.87 26.06
CA ASN A 496 2.12 10.78 24.96
C ASN A 496 2.70 12.17 24.67
N THR A 497 3.75 12.53 25.41
CA THR A 497 4.42 13.83 25.26
C THR A 497 5.10 13.95 23.89
N THR A 498 5.68 12.88 23.37
CA THR A 498 6.35 12.85 22.05
C THR A 498 5.40 13.24 20.92
N ALA A 499 4.19 12.67 20.87
CA ALA A 499 3.20 13.02 19.84
C ALA A 499 2.78 14.49 19.91
N THR A 500 2.66 15.03 21.11
CA THR A 500 2.32 16.45 21.33
C THR A 500 3.47 17.35 20.87
N ILE A 501 4.72 17.00 21.18
CA ILE A 501 5.92 17.72 20.74
C ILE A 501 6.01 17.74 19.21
N GLU A 502 5.75 16.62 18.52
CA GLU A 502 5.71 16.57 17.05
C GLU A 502 4.65 17.50 16.47
N THR A 503 3.47 17.55 17.10
CA THR A 503 2.38 18.42 16.66
C THR A 503 2.75 19.90 16.82
N VAL A 504 3.37 20.28 17.95
CA VAL A 504 3.87 21.64 18.17
C VAL A 504 5.02 21.98 17.21
N ARG A 505 5.94 21.03 16.96
CA ARG A 505 7.04 21.22 15.99
C ARG A 505 6.50 21.46 14.58
N SER A 506 5.48 20.70 14.17
CA SER A 506 4.81 20.89 12.88
C SER A 506 4.22 22.30 12.74
N PHE A 507 3.58 22.81 13.81
CA PHE A 507 3.10 24.19 13.85
C PHE A 507 4.24 25.21 13.75
N VAL A 508 5.31 25.06 14.53
CA VAL A 508 6.48 25.95 14.49
C VAL A 508 7.08 26.01 13.08
N ASN A 509 7.21 24.87 12.42
CA ASN A 509 7.71 24.78 11.05
C ASN A 509 6.76 25.46 10.05
N ALA A 510 5.45 25.20 10.14
CA ALA A 510 4.47 25.83 9.26
C ALA A 510 4.42 27.35 9.44
N PHE A 511 4.53 27.83 10.69
CA PHE A 511 4.60 29.25 11.01
C PHE A 511 5.85 29.88 10.38
N ASN A 512 7.02 29.28 10.57
CA ASN A 512 8.26 29.77 9.99
C ASN A 512 8.24 29.75 8.46
N ALA A 513 7.61 28.75 7.82
CA ALA A 513 7.47 28.66 6.37
C ALA A 513 6.61 29.78 5.76
N VAL A 514 5.56 30.22 6.48
CA VAL A 514 4.77 31.39 6.09
C VAL A 514 5.65 32.64 6.10
N LEU A 515 6.40 32.85 7.18
CA LEU A 515 7.31 33.99 7.33
C LEU A 515 8.38 33.99 6.23
N GLU A 516 9.01 32.84 5.94
CA GLU A 516 9.98 32.69 4.85
C GLU A 516 9.41 33.06 3.49
N THR A 517 8.17 32.66 3.24
CA THR A 517 7.52 32.91 1.97
C THR A 517 7.16 34.38 1.82
N VAL A 518 6.65 35.02 2.88
CA VAL A 518 6.39 36.47 2.89
C VAL A 518 7.70 37.24 2.72
N ASP A 519 8.75 36.93 3.48
CA ASP A 519 10.08 37.52 3.38
C ASP A 519 10.61 37.44 1.93
N ARG A 520 10.62 36.23 1.35
CA ARG A 520 11.13 35.97 0.00
C ARG A 520 10.36 36.73 -1.07
N MET A 521 9.04 36.86 -0.92
CA MET A 521 8.17 37.48 -1.93
C MET A 521 8.09 39.00 -1.79
N THR A 522 8.43 39.57 -0.64
CA THR A 522 8.35 41.02 -0.35
C THR A 522 9.71 41.72 -0.30
N LYS A 523 10.82 41.00 -0.16
CA LYS A 523 12.17 41.58 -0.12
C LYS A 523 12.62 42.14 -1.48
N TYR A 524 13.48 43.15 -1.45
CA TYR A 524 14.22 43.65 -2.62
C TYR A 524 15.64 43.06 -2.62
N ASP A 525 16.07 42.47 -3.73
CA ASP A 525 17.43 41.98 -3.90
C ASP A 525 18.32 43.13 -4.38
N ALA A 526 19.04 43.75 -3.43
CA ALA A 526 19.95 44.86 -3.71
C ALA A 526 21.16 44.47 -4.57
N THR A 527 21.60 43.20 -4.51
CA THR A 527 22.74 42.69 -5.27
C THR A 527 22.37 42.49 -6.73
N LYS A 528 21.19 41.92 -7.00
CA LYS A 528 20.68 41.72 -8.36
C LYS A 528 19.94 42.93 -8.93
N LYS A 529 19.68 43.96 -8.09
CA LYS A 529 18.79 45.09 -8.39
C LYS A 529 17.43 44.63 -8.91
N GLN A 530 16.90 43.55 -8.31
CA GLN A 530 15.66 42.90 -8.73
C GLN A 530 14.62 42.98 -7.61
N ALA A 531 13.43 43.48 -7.98
CA ALA A 531 12.26 43.42 -7.12
C ALA A 531 11.62 42.02 -7.20
N SER A 532 11.25 41.46 -6.06
CA SER A 532 10.35 40.32 -5.98
C SER A 532 8.94 40.70 -6.44
N ALA A 533 8.11 39.69 -6.73
CA ALA A 533 6.76 39.90 -7.26
C ALA A 533 5.90 40.83 -6.37
N LEU A 534 6.10 40.78 -5.05
CA LEU A 534 5.31 41.51 -4.05
C LEU A 534 6.16 42.51 -3.24
N THR A 535 7.26 43.03 -3.83
CA THR A 535 8.12 44.00 -3.15
C THR A 535 7.33 45.22 -2.66
N GLY A 536 7.45 45.52 -1.37
CA GLY A 536 6.78 46.66 -0.73
C GLY A 536 5.30 46.46 -0.41
N ASP A 537 4.76 45.23 -0.50
CA ASP A 537 3.36 44.97 -0.13
C ASP A 537 3.16 45.12 1.40
N SER A 538 2.59 46.26 1.81
CA SER A 538 2.36 46.59 3.22
C SER A 538 1.31 45.69 3.88
N ALA A 539 0.39 45.11 3.11
CA ALA A 539 -0.68 44.29 3.68
C ALA A 539 -0.15 42.91 4.09
N LEU A 540 0.76 42.32 3.31
CA LEU A 540 1.42 41.08 3.69
C LEU A 540 2.35 41.26 4.90
N LEU A 541 3.06 42.38 4.96
CA LEU A 541 3.88 42.74 6.13
C LEU A 541 3.02 42.97 7.38
N ASN A 542 1.81 43.52 7.23
CA ASN A 542 0.86 43.63 8.34
C ASN A 542 0.36 42.26 8.80
N ILE A 543 0.01 41.36 7.87
CA ILE A 543 -0.36 39.98 8.19
C ILE A 543 0.73 39.31 9.01
N GLU A 544 1.99 39.39 8.54
CA GLU A 544 3.14 38.84 9.26
C GLU A 544 3.22 39.40 10.70
N ARG A 545 3.15 40.74 10.87
CA ARG A 545 3.21 41.37 12.21
C ARG A 545 2.06 40.93 13.11
N THR A 546 0.85 40.81 12.56
CA THR A 546 -0.33 40.38 13.33
C THR A 546 -0.18 38.93 13.76
N ILE A 547 0.18 37.99 12.87
CA ILE A 547 0.35 36.57 13.24
C ILE A 547 1.46 36.44 14.30
N ARG A 548 2.58 37.17 14.15
CA ARG A 548 3.64 37.21 15.18
C ARG A 548 3.12 37.69 16.53
N SER A 549 2.39 38.80 16.54
CA SER A 549 1.79 39.37 17.75
C SER A 549 0.83 38.38 18.43
N LEU A 550 -0.01 37.70 17.66
CA LEU A 550 -0.96 36.69 18.17
C LEU A 550 -0.24 35.53 18.84
N VAL A 551 0.80 34.96 18.21
CA VAL A 551 1.58 33.84 18.75
C VAL A 551 2.36 34.24 20.01
N SER A 552 2.82 35.49 20.10
CA SER A 552 3.53 36.01 21.29
C SER A 552 2.61 36.48 22.43
N SER A 553 1.32 36.62 22.17
CA SER A 553 0.38 37.17 23.14
C SER A 553 -0.13 36.11 24.14
N SER A 554 -0.63 36.56 25.29
CA SER A 554 -1.25 35.66 26.27
C SER A 554 -2.60 35.13 25.79
N ALA A 555 -2.95 33.91 26.19
CA ALA A 555 -4.30 33.37 26.02
C ALA A 555 -5.31 34.14 26.89
N VAL A 556 -6.57 34.21 26.43
CA VAL A 556 -7.64 34.91 27.16
C VAL A 556 -8.22 33.96 28.20
N GLY A 557 -8.37 34.41 29.44
CA GLY A 557 -9.03 33.64 30.50
C GLY A 557 -8.28 32.42 31.01
N VAL A 558 -7.03 32.22 30.58
CA VAL A 558 -6.16 31.15 31.08
C VAL A 558 -5.42 31.67 32.31
N THR A 559 -5.59 31.00 33.45
CA THR A 559 -4.95 31.34 34.73
C THR A 559 -3.81 30.38 35.05
N GLY A 560 -2.81 30.82 35.82
CA GLY A 560 -1.68 29.99 36.27
C GLY A 560 -0.35 30.32 35.59
N SER A 561 0.59 29.38 35.61
CA SER A 561 1.96 29.59 35.10
C SER A 561 2.07 29.56 33.57
N TYR A 562 1.12 28.92 32.88
CA TYR A 562 1.16 28.66 31.44
C TYR A 562 0.18 29.57 30.66
N GLN A 563 0.45 30.88 30.62
CA GLN A 563 -0.46 31.87 30.00
C GLN A 563 -0.07 32.26 28.56
N ASN A 564 1.16 32.01 28.14
CA ASN A 564 1.67 32.34 26.80
C ASN A 564 2.55 31.21 26.25
N LEU A 565 2.75 31.17 24.94
CA LEU A 565 3.54 30.10 24.30
C LEU A 565 5.02 30.08 24.75
N ALA A 566 5.58 31.23 25.14
CA ALA A 566 6.95 31.28 25.64
C ALA A 566 7.13 30.51 26.96
N SER A 567 6.11 30.48 27.82
CA SER A 567 6.13 29.74 29.09
C SER A 567 6.27 28.22 28.92
N ILE A 568 5.92 27.70 27.75
CA ILE A 568 6.01 26.28 27.39
C ILE A 568 7.17 26.00 26.41
N GLY A 569 8.06 26.98 26.19
CA GLY A 569 9.23 26.82 25.33
C GLY A 569 9.02 27.19 23.86
N VAL A 570 7.90 27.80 23.48
CA VAL A 570 7.63 28.25 22.10
C VAL A 570 7.77 29.77 22.02
N SER A 571 8.92 30.25 21.53
CA SER A 571 9.26 31.69 21.54
C SER A 571 10.03 32.12 20.29
N THR A 572 10.01 33.41 19.98
CA THR A 572 10.85 33.97 18.91
C THR A 572 12.28 34.17 19.44
N GLY A 573 13.19 33.24 19.10
CA GLY A 573 14.61 33.29 19.44
C GLY A 573 15.17 32.07 20.16
N SER A 574 16.48 31.87 20.00
CA SER A 574 17.27 30.94 20.80
C SER A 574 17.28 31.42 22.26
N VAL A 575 17.46 30.52 23.23
CA VAL A 575 17.61 30.89 24.64
C VAL A 575 18.77 31.89 24.78
N GLY A 576 18.48 33.13 25.19
CA GLY A 576 19.47 34.20 25.37
C GLY A 576 19.60 35.21 24.22
N SER A 577 18.78 35.13 23.16
CA SER A 577 18.77 36.17 22.12
C SER A 577 18.23 37.50 22.66
N GLU A 578 18.87 38.61 22.27
CA GLU A 578 18.41 39.97 22.62
C GLU A 578 16.96 40.20 22.13
N ILE A 579 16.16 40.88 22.96
CA ILE A 579 14.77 41.23 22.64
C ILE A 579 14.75 41.99 21.31
N GLY A 580 14.10 41.42 20.30
CA GLY A 580 13.95 42.03 18.97
C GLY A 580 14.89 41.52 17.87
N THR A 581 15.83 40.61 18.17
CA THR A 581 16.78 40.07 17.17
C THR A 581 16.29 38.82 16.44
N ALA A 582 15.40 38.05 17.07
CA ALA A 582 14.94 36.79 16.51
C ALA A 582 13.63 36.93 15.73
N THR A 583 13.70 36.64 14.43
CA THR A 583 12.56 36.74 13.50
C THR A 583 11.85 35.40 13.28
N ARG A 584 12.19 34.33 14.00
CA ARG A 584 11.62 32.98 13.81
C ARG A 584 11.27 32.32 15.12
N LEU A 585 10.25 31.48 15.09
CA LEU A 585 9.77 30.73 16.25
C LEU A 585 10.67 29.51 16.48
N GLY A 586 11.14 29.33 17.71
CA GLY A 586 11.87 28.16 18.17
C GLY A 586 11.03 27.34 19.15
N LEU A 587 11.41 26.07 19.33
CA LEU A 587 10.79 25.13 20.26
C LEU A 587 11.86 24.56 21.20
N ASP A 588 11.70 24.80 22.49
CA ASP A 588 12.43 24.13 23.57
C ASP A 588 11.64 22.88 24.00
N GLU A 589 12.01 21.74 23.43
CA GLU A 589 11.34 20.46 23.67
C GLU A 589 11.44 20.02 25.14
N SER A 590 12.50 20.42 25.85
CA SER A 590 12.69 20.09 27.26
C SER A 590 11.68 20.81 28.15
N LYS A 591 11.46 22.11 27.92
CA LYS A 591 10.44 22.90 28.62
C LYS A 591 9.04 22.43 28.28
N LEU A 592 8.77 22.12 27.02
CA LEU A 592 7.46 21.59 26.62
C LEU A 592 7.19 20.23 27.27
N THR A 593 8.19 19.34 27.29
CA THR A 593 8.08 18.03 27.96
C THR A 593 7.76 18.19 29.44
N LYS A 594 8.47 19.09 30.14
CA LYS A 594 8.22 19.37 31.55
C LYS A 594 6.82 19.93 31.79
N ALA A 595 6.39 20.88 30.97
CA ALA A 595 5.08 21.51 31.09
C ALA A 595 3.93 20.50 30.85
N LEU A 596 4.09 19.61 29.87
CA LEU A 596 3.14 18.52 29.59
C LEU A 596 3.10 17.47 30.71
N ALA A 597 4.22 17.20 31.37
CA ALA A 597 4.27 16.28 32.51
C ALA A 597 3.62 16.88 33.77
N GLU A 598 3.79 18.19 34.01
CA GLU A 598 3.24 18.86 35.19
C GLU A 598 1.73 19.10 35.10
N ASN A 599 1.25 19.66 33.98
CA ASN A 599 -0.17 19.98 33.83
C ASN A 599 -0.61 20.01 32.36
N PRO A 600 -0.92 18.85 31.75
CA PRO A 600 -1.31 18.77 30.34
C PRO A 600 -2.63 19.52 30.05
N GLN A 601 -3.51 19.66 31.03
CA GLN A 601 -4.76 20.42 30.87
C GLN A 601 -4.49 21.92 30.71
N ALA A 602 -3.55 22.49 31.47
CA ALA A 602 -3.15 23.89 31.29
C ALA A 602 -2.55 24.16 29.90
N ILE A 603 -1.77 23.21 29.36
CA ILE A 603 -1.22 23.31 28.01
C ILE A 603 -2.32 23.24 26.95
N ARG A 604 -3.30 22.35 27.13
CA ARG A 604 -4.50 22.32 26.31
C ARG A 604 -5.25 23.64 26.37
N SER A 605 -5.46 24.21 27.56
CA SER A 605 -6.15 25.51 27.70
C SER A 605 -5.41 26.64 27.01
N LEU A 606 -4.08 26.65 27.10
CA LEU A 606 -3.23 27.62 26.42
C LEU A 606 -3.36 27.54 24.89
N PHE A 607 -3.39 26.34 24.32
CA PHE A 607 -3.48 26.18 22.86
C PHE A 607 -4.92 26.30 22.34
N ALA A 608 -5.85 25.55 22.92
CA ALA A 608 -7.04 25.07 22.22
C ALA A 608 -8.38 25.42 22.88
N ASP A 609 -8.42 25.69 24.19
CA ASP A 609 -9.71 25.84 24.85
C ASP A 609 -10.46 27.08 24.36
N PHE A 610 -11.76 26.90 24.20
CA PHE A 610 -12.70 27.96 23.92
C PHE A 610 -13.94 27.79 24.79
N ALA A 611 -14.26 28.84 25.55
CA ALA A 611 -15.47 28.91 26.34
C ALA A 611 -16.08 30.30 26.18
N ALA A 612 -17.37 30.34 25.85
CA ALA A 612 -18.13 31.58 25.75
C ALA A 612 -19.50 31.42 26.43
N THR A 613 -20.01 32.54 26.93
CA THR A 613 -21.36 32.70 27.44
C THR A 613 -22.15 33.53 26.45
N VAL A 614 -23.39 33.11 26.21
CA VAL A 614 -24.36 33.86 25.39
C VAL A 614 -25.32 34.58 26.32
N GLY A 615 -25.54 35.87 26.06
CA GLY A 615 -26.51 36.68 26.78
C GLY A 615 -27.95 36.31 26.43
N ALA A 616 -28.90 36.75 27.27
CA ALA A 616 -30.31 36.62 26.96
C ALA A 616 -30.66 37.41 25.67
N PRO A 617 -31.49 36.86 24.78
CA PRO A 617 -32.02 37.59 23.64
C PRO A 617 -32.81 38.83 24.07
N ALA A 618 -32.64 39.92 23.32
CA ALA A 618 -33.43 41.14 23.46
C ALA A 618 -33.80 41.70 22.09
N GLY A 619 -35.00 42.28 21.95
CA GLY A 619 -35.45 42.88 20.70
C GLY A 619 -36.90 42.54 20.38
N ALA A 620 -37.14 42.16 19.12
CA ALA A 620 -38.45 41.83 18.55
C ALA A 620 -39.14 40.59 19.19
N GLY A 621 -38.40 39.75 19.94
CA GLY A 621 -38.94 38.57 20.63
C GLY A 621 -39.10 37.35 19.73
N ASN A 622 -38.45 37.33 18.56
CA ASN A 622 -38.45 36.19 17.64
C ASN A 622 -37.56 35.05 18.16
N ILE A 623 -36.49 35.37 18.89
CA ILE A 623 -35.62 34.41 19.59
C ILE A 623 -35.90 34.52 21.10
N THR A 624 -36.38 33.45 21.71
CA THR A 624 -36.80 33.44 23.12
C THR A 624 -35.72 32.97 24.07
N ALA A 625 -34.82 32.11 23.61
CA ALA A 625 -33.66 31.64 24.35
C ALA A 625 -32.53 31.23 23.41
N VAL A 626 -31.28 31.35 23.87
CA VAL A 626 -30.09 30.88 23.18
C VAL A 626 -29.29 30.04 24.16
N SER A 627 -28.79 28.89 23.71
CA SER A 627 -27.88 28.06 24.50
C SER A 627 -26.81 27.43 23.61
N GLY A 628 -25.77 26.88 24.23
CA GLY A 628 -24.61 26.30 23.53
C GLY A 628 -23.44 27.27 23.43
N SER A 629 -22.45 26.89 22.62
CA SER A 629 -21.24 27.68 22.36
C SER A 629 -20.96 27.68 20.86
N PRO A 630 -20.75 28.84 20.23
CA PRO A 630 -20.54 28.91 18.78
C PRO A 630 -19.23 28.20 18.38
N THR A 631 -19.20 27.56 17.20
CA THR A 631 -17.99 26.88 16.70
C THR A 631 -17.11 27.75 15.82
N ASN A 632 -17.64 28.87 15.30
CA ASN A 632 -16.99 29.68 14.27
C ASN A 632 -16.72 31.13 14.71
N GLN A 633 -17.32 31.59 15.80
CA GLN A 633 -17.10 32.94 16.34
C GLN A 633 -16.50 32.82 17.73
N HIS A 634 -15.26 33.26 17.88
CA HIS A 634 -14.53 33.16 19.14
C HIS A 634 -14.13 34.52 19.69
N GLU A 635 -14.85 35.58 19.32
CA GLU A 635 -14.58 36.96 19.76
C GLU A 635 -15.77 37.54 20.51
N ASN A 636 -15.51 38.54 21.35
CA ASN A 636 -16.60 39.29 21.99
C ASN A 636 -17.36 40.08 20.93
N GLY A 637 -18.68 40.04 21.00
CA GLY A 637 -19.51 40.75 20.03
C GLY A 637 -21.00 40.52 20.26
N THR A 638 -21.80 40.95 19.30
CA THR A 638 -23.26 40.85 19.34
C THR A 638 -23.74 40.16 18.07
N TYR A 639 -24.55 39.12 18.23
CA TYR A 639 -25.33 38.58 17.15
C TYR A 639 -26.56 39.45 16.94
N HIS A 640 -26.85 39.79 15.69
CA HIS A 640 -28.10 40.41 15.27
C HIS A 640 -28.82 39.43 14.37
N VAL A 641 -30.03 39.04 14.76
CA VAL A 641 -30.93 38.12 14.05
C VAL A 641 -32.11 38.93 13.58
N LYS A 642 -32.14 39.29 12.29
CA LYS A 642 -33.16 40.15 11.70
C LYS A 642 -34.10 39.37 10.80
N VAL A 643 -35.37 39.29 11.17
CA VAL A 643 -36.44 38.80 10.30
C VAL A 643 -36.74 39.87 9.26
N LEU A 644 -36.60 39.52 7.98
CA LEU A 644 -36.67 40.44 6.85
C LEU A 644 -38.10 40.63 6.33
N ASP A 645 -38.90 39.58 6.34
CA ASP A 645 -40.25 39.55 5.75
C ASP A 645 -41.19 38.57 6.47
N GLY A 646 -42.46 38.57 6.06
CA GLY A 646 -43.48 37.62 6.54
C GLY A 646 -43.32 36.18 6.00
N SER A 647 -42.28 35.90 5.21
CA SER A 647 -41.94 34.55 4.72
C SER A 647 -40.90 33.86 5.62
N ASN A 648 -40.63 34.43 6.80
CA ASN A 648 -39.66 33.94 7.78
C ASN A 648 -38.21 33.93 7.28
N ASN A 649 -37.87 34.76 6.29
CA ASN A 649 -36.49 34.96 5.88
C ASN A 649 -35.75 35.77 6.95
N VAL A 650 -34.58 35.30 7.35
CA VAL A 650 -33.79 35.88 8.43
C VAL A 650 -32.37 36.15 7.95
N GLU A 651 -31.86 37.34 8.24
CA GLU A 651 -30.44 37.68 8.15
C GLU A 651 -29.82 37.63 9.54
N VAL A 652 -28.74 36.87 9.68
CA VAL A 652 -27.91 36.87 10.88
C VAL A 652 -26.58 37.51 10.58
N ARG A 653 -26.20 38.50 11.39
CA ARG A 653 -24.86 39.09 11.38
C ARG A 653 -24.22 39.01 12.75
N PHE A 654 -22.91 38.79 12.79
CA PHE A 654 -22.13 38.96 14.02
C PHE A 654 -21.28 40.22 13.88
N VAL A 655 -21.40 41.09 14.87
CA VAL A 655 -20.64 42.34 14.97
C VAL A 655 -19.74 42.24 16.19
N THR A 656 -18.43 42.26 16.00
CA THR A 656 -17.44 42.23 17.06
C THR A 656 -17.50 43.52 17.89
N ALA A 657 -16.94 43.51 19.10
CA ALA A 657 -16.97 44.65 20.01
C ALA A 657 -16.30 45.92 19.46
N ASP A 658 -15.39 45.79 18.48
CA ASP A 658 -14.76 46.88 17.74
C ASP A 658 -15.61 47.39 16.54
N GLY A 659 -16.82 46.87 16.36
CA GLY A 659 -17.77 47.29 15.33
C GLY A 659 -17.61 46.61 13.97
N ARG A 660 -16.71 45.63 13.84
CA ARG A 660 -16.50 44.90 12.59
C ARG A 660 -17.55 43.80 12.40
N GLN A 661 -18.04 43.64 11.18
CA GLN A 661 -18.94 42.53 10.84
C GLN A 661 -18.12 41.35 10.31
N THR A 662 -18.01 40.27 11.09
CA THR A 662 -17.21 39.08 10.73
C THR A 662 -18.06 37.94 10.17
N MET A 663 -19.38 38.00 10.36
CA MET A 663 -20.32 37.01 9.86
C MET A 663 -21.55 37.68 9.28
N LYS A 664 -22.01 37.15 8.15
CA LYS A 664 -23.34 37.42 7.59
C LYS A 664 -23.85 36.15 6.93
N THR A 665 -25.03 35.69 7.32
CA THR A 665 -25.71 34.55 6.70
C THR A 665 -27.21 34.82 6.60
N THR A 666 -27.88 34.14 5.68
CA THR A 666 -29.32 34.24 5.47
C THR A 666 -29.93 32.85 5.45
N ALA A 667 -31.05 32.65 6.14
CA ALA A 667 -31.80 31.40 6.12
C ALA A 667 -33.28 31.63 6.43
N THR A 668 -34.09 30.58 6.36
CA THR A 668 -35.49 30.58 6.81
C THR A 668 -35.60 29.96 8.20
N LEU A 669 -36.33 30.60 9.13
CA LEU A 669 -36.68 30.01 10.42
C LEU A 669 -38.08 29.40 10.39
N THR A 670 -38.25 28.31 11.13
CA THR A 670 -39.58 27.70 11.35
C THR A 670 -40.09 28.13 12.73
N PRO A 671 -41.24 28.81 12.82
CA PRO A 671 -41.81 29.24 14.10
C PRO A 671 -42.00 28.07 15.07
N GLY A 672 -41.70 28.30 16.35
CA GLY A 672 -41.87 27.32 17.43
C GLY A 672 -40.89 26.15 17.43
N VAL A 673 -39.93 26.08 16.51
CA VAL A 673 -38.96 24.98 16.40
C VAL A 673 -37.55 25.48 16.75
N GLU A 674 -36.82 24.72 17.57
CA GLU A 674 -35.41 25.03 17.86
C GLU A 674 -34.56 24.95 16.58
N ASN A 675 -33.76 25.98 16.33
CA ASN A 675 -32.81 25.99 15.23
C ASN A 675 -31.38 25.73 15.76
N THR A 676 -30.67 24.79 15.12
CA THR A 676 -29.29 24.42 15.48
C THR A 676 -28.29 24.62 14.33
N THR A 677 -28.75 25.14 13.20
CA THR A 677 -27.99 25.20 11.94
C THR A 677 -27.60 26.62 11.52
N LEU A 678 -28.37 27.63 11.96
CA LEU A 678 -28.18 29.03 11.55
C LEU A 678 -26.88 29.61 12.10
N ILE A 679 -26.56 29.29 13.34
CA ILE A 679 -25.28 29.60 13.98
C ILE A 679 -24.70 28.28 14.50
N PRO A 680 -23.72 27.68 13.79
CA PRO A 680 -23.13 26.42 14.21
C PRO A 680 -22.65 26.44 15.68
N GLY A 681 -23.08 25.46 16.45
CA GLY A 681 -22.78 25.33 17.89
C GLY A 681 -23.82 25.94 18.84
N LEU A 682 -24.74 26.76 18.33
CA LEU A 682 -25.82 27.35 19.13
C LEU A 682 -27.16 26.67 18.85
N LYS A 683 -27.99 26.59 19.91
CA LYS A 683 -29.41 26.28 19.83
C LYS A 683 -30.20 27.56 20.04
N LEU A 684 -31.03 27.91 19.08
CA LEU A 684 -31.90 29.08 19.08
C LEU A 684 -33.34 28.63 19.27
N ALA A 685 -33.95 28.95 20.40
CA ALA A 685 -35.38 28.73 20.60
C ALA A 685 -36.15 29.83 19.86
N VAL A 686 -36.92 29.42 18.86
CA VAL A 686 -37.68 30.34 17.99
C VAL A 686 -39.09 30.51 18.53
N GLY A 687 -39.57 31.75 18.61
CA GLY A 687 -40.91 32.09 19.04
C GLY A 687 -42.00 31.45 18.17
N GLY A 688 -43.20 31.26 18.73
CA GLY A 688 -44.34 30.64 18.04
C GLY A 688 -44.91 31.47 16.89
N ALA A 689 -44.60 32.77 16.83
CA ALA A 689 -44.87 33.66 15.71
C ALA A 689 -43.63 34.53 15.46
N LEU A 690 -43.29 34.76 14.19
CA LEU A 690 -42.18 35.61 13.78
C LEU A 690 -42.71 36.96 13.26
N ALA A 691 -42.12 38.05 13.75
CA ALA A 691 -42.42 39.41 13.32
C ALA A 691 -41.18 40.05 12.68
N VAL A 692 -41.39 40.91 11.67
CA VAL A 692 -40.32 41.70 11.06
C VAL A 692 -39.68 42.57 12.14
N GLY A 693 -38.38 42.39 12.35
CA GLY A 693 -37.67 43.00 13.47
C GLY A 693 -36.33 42.32 13.72
N GLU A 694 -35.55 42.89 14.63
CA GLU A 694 -34.21 42.39 14.97
C GLU A 694 -34.16 41.97 16.44
N ASP A 695 -33.64 40.78 16.70
CA ASP A 695 -33.20 40.33 18.01
C ASP A 695 -31.69 40.37 18.10
N THR A 696 -31.19 40.69 19.29
CA THR A 696 -29.77 40.73 19.57
C THR A 696 -29.43 39.94 20.81
N PHE A 697 -28.27 39.31 20.81
CA PHE A 697 -27.70 38.72 22.02
C PHE A 697 -26.18 38.81 21.99
N ALA A 698 -25.58 39.10 23.15
CA ALA A 698 -24.15 39.24 23.29
C ALA A 698 -23.46 37.87 23.35
N LEU A 699 -22.27 37.78 22.78
CA LEU A 699 -21.31 36.70 22.96
C LEU A 699 -20.16 37.23 23.81
N SER A 700 -19.97 36.63 24.97
CA SER A 700 -18.89 36.94 25.92
C SER A 700 -17.94 35.75 26.01
N VAL A 701 -16.72 35.93 25.52
CA VAL A 701 -15.68 34.91 25.53
C VAL A 701 -14.97 34.93 26.87
N ASN A 702 -15.07 33.82 27.59
CA ASN A 702 -14.48 33.65 28.91
C ASN A 702 -13.06 33.08 28.80
N THR A 703 -12.85 32.12 27.90
CA THR A 703 -11.55 31.48 27.66
C THR A 703 -11.31 31.34 26.16
N ARG A 704 -10.10 31.69 25.69
CA ARG A 704 -9.70 31.56 24.28
C ARG A 704 -8.21 31.28 24.18
N GLY A 705 -7.87 30.07 23.73
CA GLY A 705 -6.51 29.62 23.47
C GLY A 705 -5.84 30.39 22.32
N VAL A 706 -4.51 30.36 22.29
CA VAL A 706 -3.69 31.08 21.30
C VAL A 706 -3.96 30.55 19.88
N MET A 707 -4.15 29.23 19.71
CA MET A 707 -4.37 28.63 18.38
C MET A 707 -5.75 28.98 17.83
N VAL A 708 -6.77 29.10 18.68
CA VAL A 708 -8.10 29.59 18.28
C VAL A 708 -7.98 31.00 17.69
N ARG A 709 -7.26 31.89 18.38
CA ARG A 709 -7.01 33.28 17.93
C ARG A 709 -6.27 33.35 16.60
N VAL A 710 -5.20 32.56 16.46
CA VAL A 710 -4.45 32.49 15.20
C VAL A 710 -5.37 31.95 14.11
N ASN A 711 -6.12 30.88 14.35
CA ASN A 711 -7.02 30.28 13.37
C ASN A 711 -8.10 31.26 12.88
N ASP A 712 -8.70 32.04 13.77
CA ASP A 712 -9.72 33.02 13.40
C ASP A 712 -9.15 34.10 12.48
N TYR A 713 -7.98 34.64 12.83
CA TYR A 713 -7.31 35.62 12.00
C TYR A 713 -6.93 35.05 10.63
N LEU A 714 -6.38 33.82 10.58
CA LEU A 714 -6.05 33.15 9.33
C LEU A 714 -7.29 32.90 8.47
N THR A 715 -8.39 32.47 9.08
CA THR A 715 -9.67 32.24 8.40
C THR A 715 -10.23 33.54 7.83
N GLU A 716 -10.10 34.65 8.56
CA GLU A 716 -10.53 35.95 8.08
C GLU A 716 -9.74 36.42 6.86
N VAL A 717 -8.40 36.38 6.92
CA VAL A 717 -7.57 36.87 5.81
C VAL A 717 -7.69 35.99 4.56
N THR A 718 -7.92 34.68 4.74
CA THR A 718 -8.05 33.70 3.64
C THR A 718 -9.48 33.44 3.15
N GLY A 719 -10.49 33.90 3.89
CA GLY A 719 -11.89 33.67 3.60
C GLY A 719 -12.35 34.26 2.26
N ALA A 720 -13.59 33.95 1.87
CA ALA A 720 -14.17 34.37 0.59
C ALA A 720 -14.26 35.91 0.41
N THR A 721 -14.35 36.65 1.52
CA THR A 721 -14.32 38.12 1.54
C THR A 721 -13.00 38.66 2.12
N GLY A 722 -12.01 37.80 2.30
CA GLY A 722 -10.73 38.11 2.92
C GLY A 722 -9.77 38.87 2.01
N LEU A 723 -8.71 39.41 2.61
CA LEU A 723 -7.68 40.20 1.94
C LEU A 723 -7.06 39.46 0.73
N PHE A 724 -6.76 38.17 0.88
CA PHE A 724 -6.14 37.39 -0.19
C PHE A 724 -7.06 37.27 -1.42
N LYS A 725 -8.35 37.02 -1.20
CA LYS A 725 -9.33 36.93 -2.30
C LYS A 725 -9.47 38.28 -3.03
N ALA A 726 -9.58 39.38 -2.28
CA ALA A 726 -9.67 40.71 -2.86
C ALA A 726 -8.42 41.06 -3.71
N ARG A 727 -7.21 40.69 -3.25
CA ARG A 727 -5.95 40.91 -3.98
C ARG A 727 -5.83 40.02 -5.21
N GLU A 728 -6.24 38.76 -5.11
CA GLU A 728 -6.27 37.79 -6.21
C GLU A 728 -7.24 38.24 -7.32
N ASP A 729 -8.44 38.71 -6.94
CA ASP A 729 -9.43 39.27 -7.86
C ASP A 729 -8.91 40.55 -8.55
N ALA A 730 -8.24 41.42 -7.81
CA ALA A 730 -7.63 42.63 -8.37
C ALA A 730 -6.51 42.30 -9.37
N ALA A 731 -5.65 41.33 -9.05
CA ALA A 731 -4.59 40.87 -9.95
C ALA A 731 -5.17 40.23 -11.23
N THR A 732 -6.19 39.39 -11.08
CA THR A 732 -6.91 38.74 -12.19
C THR A 732 -7.57 39.77 -13.08
N THR A 733 -8.33 40.71 -12.49
CA THR A 733 -9.01 41.79 -13.22
C THR A 733 -8.01 42.66 -13.99
N SER A 734 -6.86 42.98 -13.38
CA SER A 734 -5.79 43.72 -14.05
C SER A 734 -5.22 42.94 -15.25
N SER A 735 -4.94 41.65 -15.07
CA SER A 735 -4.45 40.77 -16.14
C SER A 735 -5.45 40.66 -17.30
N THR A 736 -6.73 40.45 -17.01
CA THR A 736 -7.78 40.39 -18.03
C THR A 736 -7.94 41.72 -18.78
N ARG A 737 -7.82 42.85 -18.08
CA ARG A 737 -7.85 44.18 -18.72
C ARG A 737 -6.65 44.40 -19.64
N ILE A 738 -5.45 44.05 -19.20
CA ILE A 738 -4.23 44.17 -20.01
C ILE A 738 -4.29 43.24 -21.22
N THR A 739 -4.80 42.02 -21.05
CA THR A 739 -5.01 41.05 -22.15
C THR A 739 -5.91 41.64 -23.23
N ARG A 740 -7.06 42.23 -22.85
CA ARG A 740 -7.94 42.94 -23.79
C ARG A 740 -7.26 44.11 -24.49
N GLN A 741 -6.38 44.85 -23.79
CA GLN A 741 -5.60 45.94 -24.41
C GLN A 741 -4.59 45.43 -25.44
N ILE A 742 -3.94 44.29 -25.15
CA ILE A 742 -3.02 43.61 -26.08
C ILE A 742 -3.77 43.17 -27.33
N GLU A 743 -4.90 42.47 -27.19
CA GLU A 743 -5.72 42.00 -28.32
C GLU A 743 -6.18 43.17 -29.21
N GLN A 744 -6.64 44.28 -28.61
CA GLN A 744 -7.03 45.47 -29.35
C GLN A 744 -5.84 46.12 -30.07
N ALA A 745 -4.68 46.21 -29.41
CA ALA A 745 -3.47 46.77 -30.01
C ALA A 745 -2.95 45.89 -31.17
N GLU A 746 -2.97 44.57 -31.01
CA GLU A 746 -2.61 43.61 -32.05
C GLU A 746 -3.56 43.67 -33.25
N SER A 747 -4.87 43.79 -33.02
CA SER A 747 -5.85 43.98 -34.09
C SER A 747 -5.61 45.28 -34.86
N ARG A 748 -5.30 46.38 -34.16
CA ARG A 748 -4.97 47.67 -34.80
C ARG A 748 -3.67 47.58 -35.61
N LEU A 749 -2.66 46.90 -35.07
CA LEU A 749 -1.39 46.69 -35.74
C LEU A 749 -1.55 45.86 -37.02
N LYS A 750 -2.36 44.79 -36.97
CA LYS A 750 -2.70 43.97 -38.14
C LYS A 750 -3.45 44.78 -39.22
N GLY A 751 -4.37 45.65 -38.82
CA GLY A 751 -5.04 46.57 -39.73
C GLY A 751 -4.08 47.56 -40.39
N LYS A 752 -3.14 48.14 -39.63
CA LYS A 752 -2.07 49.00 -40.15
C LYS A 752 -1.18 48.24 -41.14
N GLU A 753 -0.77 47.02 -40.82
CA GLU A 753 0.04 46.16 -41.69
C GLU A 753 -0.65 45.93 -43.04
N GLN A 754 -1.92 45.54 -43.03
CA GLN A 754 -2.70 45.36 -44.26
C GLN A 754 -2.86 46.65 -45.07
N ALA A 755 -3.08 47.79 -44.39
CA ALA A 755 -3.17 49.10 -45.06
C ALA A 755 -1.85 49.50 -45.71
N LEU A 756 -0.72 49.28 -45.02
CA LEU A 756 0.63 49.51 -45.57
C LEU A 756 0.87 48.60 -46.77
N MET A 757 0.60 47.29 -46.66
CA MET A 757 0.73 46.35 -47.78
C MET A 757 -0.09 46.78 -49.00
N ARG A 758 -1.35 47.23 -48.81
CA ARG A 758 -2.18 47.75 -49.91
C ARG A 758 -1.62 49.02 -50.52
N ARG A 759 -1.10 49.94 -49.71
CA ARG A 759 -0.47 51.19 -50.19
C ARG A 759 0.76 50.89 -51.04
N PHE A 760 1.63 49.99 -50.57
CA PHE A 760 2.81 49.56 -51.33
C PHE A 760 2.43 48.84 -52.63
N ALA A 761 1.45 47.94 -52.60
CA ALA A 761 0.95 47.28 -53.81
C ALA A 761 0.34 48.26 -54.83
N ASN A 762 -0.38 49.30 -54.39
CA ASN A 762 -0.91 50.34 -55.28
C ASN A 762 0.19 51.25 -55.84
N LEU A 763 1.21 51.56 -55.02
CA LEU A 763 2.37 52.33 -55.45
C LEU A 763 3.15 51.57 -56.52
N GLU A 764 3.33 50.26 -56.35
CA GLU A 764 3.95 49.38 -57.34
C GLU A 764 3.15 49.34 -58.65
N LYS A 765 1.82 49.19 -58.60
CA LYS A 765 0.96 49.29 -59.79
C LYS A 765 1.06 50.65 -60.50
N THR A 766 1.18 51.74 -59.73
CA THR A 766 1.32 53.09 -60.28
C THR A 766 2.67 53.27 -60.95
N MET A 767 3.75 52.81 -60.32
CA MET A 767 5.08 52.83 -60.92
C MET A 767 5.17 51.94 -62.16
N ALA A 768 4.51 50.78 -62.15
CA ALA A 768 4.41 49.91 -63.32
C ALA A 768 3.76 50.64 -64.51
N ARG A 769 2.67 51.37 -64.26
CA ARG A 769 2.01 52.21 -65.28
C ARG A 769 2.88 53.35 -65.73
N LEU A 770 3.57 54.05 -64.82
CA LEU A 770 4.48 55.14 -65.17
C LEU A 770 5.67 54.65 -66.01
N GLN A 771 6.24 53.49 -65.68
CA GLN A 771 7.30 52.89 -66.50
C GLN A 771 6.78 52.47 -67.88
N THR A 772 5.56 51.94 -67.96
CA THR A 772 4.93 51.59 -69.24
C THR A 772 4.59 52.83 -70.07
N GLN A 773 4.11 53.90 -69.45
CA GLN A 773 3.88 55.18 -70.11
C GLN A 773 5.20 55.83 -70.54
N GLY A 774 6.23 55.75 -69.72
CA GLY A 774 7.57 56.24 -70.03
C GLY A 774 8.20 55.48 -71.20
N SER A 775 8.06 54.16 -71.27
CA SER A 775 8.52 53.35 -72.40
C SER A 775 7.69 53.60 -73.66
N ALA A 776 6.37 53.81 -73.55
CA ALA A 776 5.51 54.22 -74.65
C ALA A 776 5.87 55.62 -75.18
N LEU A 777 6.12 56.59 -74.30
CA LEU A 777 6.58 57.93 -74.68
C LEU A 777 7.97 57.87 -75.32
N ALA A 778 8.89 57.08 -74.78
CA ALA A 778 10.22 56.89 -75.37
C ALA A 778 10.12 56.24 -76.76
N SER A 779 9.20 55.29 -76.95
CA SER A 779 8.89 54.69 -78.25
C SER A 779 8.30 55.71 -79.23
N GLN A 780 7.38 56.57 -78.80
CA GLN A 780 6.83 57.65 -79.63
C GLN A 780 7.87 58.71 -79.96
N LEU A 781 8.74 59.10 -79.01
CA LEU A 781 9.87 60.01 -79.27
C LEU A 781 10.84 59.39 -80.28
N SER A 782 11.11 58.09 -80.18
CA SER A 782 11.96 57.37 -81.15
C SER A 782 11.31 57.29 -82.54
N GLN A 783 9.99 57.20 -82.63
CA GLN A 783 9.25 57.24 -83.91
C GLN A 783 9.19 58.65 -84.50
N LEU A 784 9.16 59.69 -83.67
CA LEU A 784 9.25 61.08 -84.11
C LEU A 784 10.67 61.42 -84.61
N ASN A 785 11.71 60.94 -83.95
CA ASN A 785 13.11 61.14 -84.36
C ASN A 785 13.49 60.41 -85.66
N THR A 786 12.68 59.44 -86.11
CA THR A 786 12.88 58.73 -87.38
C THR A 786 12.14 59.38 -88.55
N GLN A 787 11.25 60.35 -88.30
CA GLN A 787 10.60 61.15 -89.36
C GLN A 787 11.31 62.49 -89.65
N THR A 788 12.36 62.83 -88.90
CA THR A 788 13.22 64.01 -89.12
C THR A 788 14.54 63.70 -89.84
N GLN A 789 14.59 62.64 -90.65
CA GLN A 789 15.65 62.46 -91.66
C GLN A 789 15.12 62.68 -93.07
#